data_AF-A0A0T9N090-F1
#
_entry.id   AF-A0A0T9N090-F1
#
_cell.length_a   1.000
_cell.length_b   1.000
_cell.length_c   1.000
_cell.angle_alpha   90.00
_cell.angle_beta   90.00
_cell.angle_gamma   90.00
#
_symmetry.space_group_name_H-M   'P 1'
#
loop_
_entity.id
_entity.type
_entity.pdbx_description
1 polymer ?
#
loop_
_entity_poly.entity_id
_entity_poly.type
_entity_poly.pdbx_seq_one_letter_code
_entity_poly.pdbx_strand_id
1 'polypeptide(L)'
;MRAECIQAVVNAIGRSITQAEVKGIENRINQHHKRLAQDTPGWMAMSKADRLREAAKSAADEITREAKLKKWRTALTILAHDRVKNYVDSSTDTPVNALGRLIAFDSDQKSGVLSVESQAKAIRDIAYSQMLTLIDTTKGKFLSLLSDPESSKAVIKELHGEHSGNTAAKQSAKEFKDVAETLRQRFNNSGGAIGRLESWAMPRSHSQLKVAKNRDAWINDHVKWADRRSYVNEDGSRMSDAQLREFFTHAAQTIATGGINKVEPGRFAGGSLRANHGSESRSIHYKDADSFILAQQKYGDKDLLALLTGHIDRLARDIALTETLGPNSDLQFRTQMDMARSTMIAADPAHKTKIDSSVKKIDRLYKDVAGQNDIPETPWLKEAFDTYRSINVASKLGSAAITAITDQGNLMVTAKVNNLPVMQVFAQELKLLNPADSASRDAARRAGLGINYYLNGLQRFGAETLGSAGDTSGALSSSAQKIAGFVLRASGLNAMTAAGNQAFGMVMLDTIGGMTRKHASLAQLNAKDRTRLQGMGVTEADWAVWRKADVSDLSGMGDTILTHNEILALSDSDLTPLAKQFATTPAKLRDTAATKLLGVVQDEAQMAVVEPGARERVALYRGTIRGTWPGELWRSATQFKSFPIAMVMRHAHRALAQDGVGKGTYAAAVIAASTLLGGMAIQLNEIASGRDPRDMTKPEFWGGAFLKGGALGLYGDFLLTNQTQGGNSFIASIGGPLAGDIESVVKMTQGAAFKAIDGKDPHTAANVVRFIKGHTPGANLWYAKAALDHMIFHDIQEQFSPGYLSRMRQRAQKEYDQQFWWAPGETAPGRAPDLGAALGE
;
A
#
# COMPACT_ATOMS: atom_id res chain seq x y z
N MET A 1 24.24 41.32 16.70
CA MET A 1 23.72 41.63 18.06
C MET A 1 24.54 42.76 18.64
N ARG A 2 23.95 43.73 19.36
CA ARG A 2 24.75 44.79 20.02
C ARG A 2 25.60 44.21 21.15
N ALA A 3 26.77 44.81 21.42
CA ALA A 3 27.69 44.34 22.48
C ALA A 3 27.03 44.29 23.86
N GLU A 4 26.18 45.27 24.18
CA GLU A 4 25.40 45.32 25.42
C GLU A 4 24.47 44.11 25.59
N CYS A 5 23.81 43.67 24.51
CA CYS A 5 22.94 42.49 24.53
C CYS A 5 23.74 41.20 24.70
N ILE A 6 24.92 41.12 24.08
CA ILE A 6 25.84 39.98 24.25
C ILE A 6 26.27 39.91 25.72
N GLN A 7 26.65 41.03 26.34
CA GLN A 7 27.04 41.09 27.75
C GLN A 7 25.89 40.70 28.68
N ALA A 8 24.66 41.14 28.39
CA ALA A 8 23.48 40.75 29.16
C ALA A 8 23.23 39.23 29.09
N VAL A 9 23.36 38.62 27.92
CA VAL A 9 23.25 37.16 27.76
C VAL A 9 24.38 36.45 28.52
N VAL A 10 25.63 36.91 28.40
CA VAL A 10 26.79 36.36 29.11
C VAL A 10 26.58 36.39 30.63
N ASN A 11 26.09 37.51 31.18
CA ASN A 11 25.79 37.64 32.59
C ASN A 11 24.66 36.70 33.03
N ALA A 12 23.63 36.52 32.20
CA ALA A 12 22.50 35.64 32.50
C ALA A 12 22.86 34.15 32.47
N ILE A 13 23.73 33.73 31.54
CA ILE A 13 24.13 32.31 31.40
C ILE A 13 25.39 31.96 32.19
N GLY A 14 26.12 32.95 32.72
CA GLY A 14 27.34 32.76 33.50
C GLY A 14 28.56 32.28 32.71
N ARG A 15 28.57 32.41 31.38
CA ARG A 15 29.70 32.05 30.51
C ARG A 15 29.77 32.91 29.26
N SER A 16 30.94 32.98 28.64
CA SER A 16 31.10 33.57 27.30
C SER A 16 30.33 32.77 26.25
N ILE A 17 29.80 33.47 25.24
CA ILE A 17 29.16 32.87 24.06
C ILE A 17 30.02 33.04 22.82
N THR A 18 30.01 32.04 21.96
CA THR A 18 30.70 32.07 20.67
C THR A 18 29.95 32.97 19.68
N GLN A 19 30.65 33.44 18.64
CA GLN A 19 30.02 34.22 17.56
C GLN A 19 28.89 33.43 16.85
N ALA A 20 29.03 32.11 16.77
CA ALA A 20 28.00 31.22 16.23
C ALA A 20 26.73 31.20 17.11
N GLU A 21 26.89 31.18 18.43
CA GLU A 21 25.77 31.24 19.38
C GLU A 21 25.06 32.60 19.33
N VAL A 22 25.81 33.70 19.25
CA VAL A 22 25.24 35.05 19.05
C VAL A 22 24.37 35.08 17.80
N LYS A 23 24.91 34.63 16.65
CA LYS A 23 24.18 34.57 15.39
C LYS A 23 22.97 33.64 15.49
N GLY A 24 23.10 32.52 16.21
CA GLY A 24 22.00 31.57 16.43
C GLY A 24 20.82 32.18 17.20
N ILE A 25 21.10 32.98 18.23
CA ILE A 25 20.06 33.69 18.99
C ILE A 25 19.33 34.69 18.10
N GLU A 26 20.05 35.51 17.33
CA GLU A 26 19.44 36.48 16.41
C GLU A 26 18.60 35.81 15.34
N ASN A 27 19.14 34.77 14.70
CA ASN A 27 18.44 34.01 13.67
C ASN A 27 17.13 33.42 14.22
N ARG A 28 17.14 32.89 15.45
CA ARG A 28 15.93 32.32 16.06
C ARG A 28 14.89 33.40 16.34
N ILE A 29 15.29 34.54 16.89
CA ILE A 29 14.37 35.66 17.12
C ILE A 29 13.78 36.14 15.78
N ASN A 30 14.60 36.30 14.73
CA ASN A 30 14.12 36.67 13.40
C ASN A 30 13.15 35.65 12.80
N GLN A 31 13.40 34.34 12.99
CA GLN A 31 12.49 33.29 12.56
C GLN A 31 11.13 33.36 13.25
N HIS A 32 11.10 33.59 14.57
CA HIS A 32 9.84 33.77 15.31
C HIS A 32 9.15 35.07 14.95
N HIS A 33 9.92 36.13 14.75
CA HIS A 33 9.40 37.40 14.28
C HIS A 33 8.67 37.23 12.93
N LYS A 34 9.29 36.49 11.99
CA LYS A 34 8.70 36.13 10.72
C LYS A 34 7.42 35.30 10.88
N ARG A 35 7.44 34.25 11.71
CA ARG A 35 6.30 33.37 11.96
C ARG A 35 5.12 34.13 12.57
N LEU A 36 5.37 34.90 13.63
CA LEU A 36 4.32 35.69 14.30
C LEU A 36 3.75 36.77 13.37
N ALA A 37 4.56 37.35 12.48
CA ALA A 37 4.08 38.27 11.45
C ALA A 37 3.10 37.63 10.46
N GLN A 38 3.18 36.32 10.23
CA GLN A 38 2.24 35.57 9.38
C GLN A 38 0.94 35.24 10.14
N ASP A 39 1.06 34.88 11.41
CA ASP A 39 -0.04 34.28 12.18
C ASP A 39 -0.81 35.28 13.05
N THR A 40 -0.26 36.46 13.34
CA THR A 40 -0.85 37.44 14.26
C THR A 40 -1.51 38.61 13.52
N PRO A 41 -2.85 38.76 13.56
CA PRO A 41 -3.54 39.93 13.01
C PRO A 41 -3.02 41.21 13.67
N GLY A 42 -2.73 42.24 12.86
CA GLY A 42 -2.25 43.52 13.38
C GLY A 42 -0.80 43.52 13.89
N TRP A 43 0.00 42.47 13.63
CA TRP A 43 1.41 42.41 14.04
C TRP A 43 2.19 43.68 13.68
N MET A 44 2.02 44.19 12.46
CA MET A 44 2.70 45.40 11.99
C MET A 44 2.24 46.69 12.67
N ALA A 45 1.09 46.69 13.34
CA ALA A 45 0.61 47.83 14.13
C ALA A 45 1.29 47.91 15.51
N MET A 46 1.95 46.83 15.96
CA MET A 46 2.73 46.82 17.20
C MET A 46 4.02 47.62 17.05
N SER A 47 4.48 48.23 18.15
CA SER A 47 5.78 48.89 18.18
C SER A 47 6.90 47.90 17.84
N LYS A 48 8.01 48.38 17.27
CA LYS A 48 9.18 47.53 16.97
C LYS A 48 9.69 46.82 18.23
N ALA A 49 9.63 47.47 19.39
CA ALA A 49 10.05 46.90 20.66
C ALA A 49 9.15 45.74 21.10
N ASP A 50 7.82 45.89 20.96
CA ASP A 50 6.87 44.85 21.38
C ASP A 50 6.91 43.64 20.47
N ARG A 51 7.05 43.83 19.16
CA ARG A 51 7.26 42.73 18.21
C ARG A 51 8.51 41.92 18.53
N LEU A 52 9.62 42.60 18.84
CA LEU A 52 10.87 41.94 19.22
C LEU A 52 10.75 41.21 20.55
N ARG A 53 10.04 41.77 21.55
CA ARG A 53 9.78 41.10 22.83
C ARG A 53 8.94 39.84 22.65
N GLU A 54 7.86 39.90 21.89
CA GLU A 54 6.99 38.75 21.66
C GLU A 54 7.70 37.67 20.82
N ALA A 55 8.46 38.07 19.80
CA ALA A 55 9.32 37.14 19.04
C ALA A 55 10.40 36.48 19.92
N ALA A 56 11.04 37.25 20.80
CA ALA A 56 12.02 36.72 21.75
C ALA A 56 11.40 35.77 22.78
N LYS A 57 10.20 36.09 23.27
CA LYS A 57 9.42 35.22 24.16
C LYS A 57 9.05 33.90 23.47
N SER A 58 8.49 33.96 22.25
CA SER A 58 8.18 32.77 21.46
C SER A 58 9.41 31.92 21.15
N ALA A 59 10.56 32.56 20.88
CA ALA A 59 11.85 31.89 20.70
C ALA A 59 12.34 31.19 21.98
N ALA A 60 12.21 31.84 23.15
CA ALA A 60 12.56 31.26 24.44
C ALA A 60 11.64 30.07 24.80
N ASP A 61 10.33 30.19 24.54
CA ASP A 61 9.38 29.11 24.74
C ASP A 61 9.68 27.93 23.81
N GLU A 62 10.10 28.18 22.57
CA GLU A 62 10.55 27.13 21.64
C GLU A 62 11.79 26.41 22.16
N ILE A 63 12.80 27.11 22.69
CA ILE A 63 13.98 26.48 23.31
C ILE A 63 13.56 25.54 24.45
N THR A 64 12.63 25.98 25.29
CA THR A 64 12.11 25.15 26.40
C THR A 64 11.34 23.94 25.87
N ARG A 65 10.53 24.10 24.82
CA ARG A 65 9.84 23.00 24.15
C ARG A 65 10.82 22.02 23.50
N GLU A 66 11.84 22.49 22.82
CA GLU A 66 12.90 21.68 22.21
C GLU A 66 13.67 20.86 23.26
N ALA A 67 14.00 21.47 24.40
CA ALA A 67 14.66 20.78 25.51
C ALA A 67 13.77 19.67 26.11
N LYS A 68 12.48 19.97 26.36
CA LYS A 68 11.49 18.98 26.82
C LYS A 68 11.31 17.85 25.81
N LEU A 69 11.18 18.19 24.53
CA LEU A 69 11.06 17.24 23.43
C LEU A 69 12.31 16.35 23.31
N LYS A 70 13.52 16.92 23.45
CA LYS A 70 14.77 16.16 23.44
C LYS A 70 14.82 15.16 24.61
N LYS A 71 14.44 15.58 25.82
CA LYS A 71 14.34 14.69 27.00
C LYS A 71 13.33 13.57 26.73
N TRP A 72 12.15 13.90 26.21
CA TRP A 72 11.11 12.93 25.87
C TRP A 72 11.56 11.93 24.82
N ARG A 73 12.16 12.39 23.71
CA ARG A 73 12.70 11.53 22.65
C ARG A 73 13.81 10.62 23.15
N THR A 74 14.64 11.09 24.08
CA THR A 74 15.67 10.27 24.72
C THR A 74 15.04 9.14 25.51
N ALA A 75 14.03 9.43 26.34
CA ALA A 75 13.29 8.39 27.07
C ALA A 75 12.61 7.38 26.12
N LEU A 76 11.94 7.86 25.06
CA LEU A 76 11.34 6.98 24.05
C LEU A 76 12.37 6.11 23.33
N THR A 77 13.56 6.65 23.05
CA THR A 77 14.64 5.89 22.41
C THR A 77 15.16 4.79 23.34
N ILE A 78 15.32 5.08 24.64
CA ILE A 78 15.72 4.08 25.64
C ILE A 78 14.68 2.96 25.74
N LEU A 79 13.39 3.31 25.83
CA LEU A 79 12.30 2.34 25.89
C LEU A 79 12.19 1.49 24.61
N ALA A 80 12.38 2.10 23.44
CA ALA A 80 12.41 1.36 22.18
C ALA A 80 13.62 0.43 22.11
N HIS A 81 14.78 0.86 22.61
CA HIS A 81 15.97 0.02 22.66
C HIS A 81 15.79 -1.19 23.55
N ASP A 82 15.30 -0.99 24.77
CA ASP A 82 14.99 -2.08 25.70
C ASP A 82 13.96 -3.04 25.10
N ARG A 83 12.86 -2.54 24.54
CA ARG A 83 11.82 -3.38 23.90
C ARG A 83 12.37 -4.23 22.76
N VAL A 84 13.11 -3.62 21.83
CA VAL A 84 13.64 -4.34 20.66
C VAL A 84 14.68 -5.37 21.10
N LYS A 85 15.54 -5.01 22.05
CA LYS A 85 16.52 -5.93 22.61
C LYS A 85 15.84 -7.12 23.30
N ASN A 86 14.89 -6.88 24.20
CA ASN A 86 14.17 -7.93 24.90
C ASN A 86 13.42 -8.84 23.93
N TYR A 87 12.81 -8.27 22.89
CA TYR A 87 12.16 -9.05 21.83
C TYR A 87 13.14 -9.97 21.10
N VAL A 88 14.29 -9.44 20.69
CA VAL A 88 15.35 -10.21 20.01
C VAL A 88 15.90 -11.31 20.93
N ASP A 89 16.18 -10.98 22.19
CA ASP A 89 16.74 -11.92 23.17
C ASP A 89 15.75 -13.03 23.56
N SER A 90 14.44 -12.73 23.57
CA SER A 90 13.39 -13.73 23.82
C SER A 90 12.99 -14.55 22.59
N SER A 91 13.49 -14.20 21.40
CA SER A 91 13.13 -14.87 20.17
C SER A 91 13.76 -16.26 20.10
N THR A 92 13.02 -17.22 19.56
CA THR A 92 13.54 -18.55 19.22
C THR A 92 14.23 -18.58 17.85
N ASP A 93 14.17 -17.48 17.10
CA ASP A 93 14.83 -17.32 15.81
C ASP A 93 16.23 -16.68 15.98
N THR A 94 17.02 -16.64 14.92
CA THR A 94 18.27 -15.89 14.94
C THR A 94 18.02 -14.39 15.16
N PRO A 95 18.93 -13.66 15.83
CA PRO A 95 18.74 -12.23 16.10
C PRO A 95 18.38 -11.39 14.86
N VAL A 96 18.99 -11.69 13.71
CA VAL A 96 18.70 -11.01 12.43
C VAL A 96 17.28 -11.31 11.92
N ASN A 97 16.83 -12.57 12.02
CA ASN A 97 15.48 -12.93 11.59
C ASN A 97 14.40 -12.42 12.55
N ALA A 98 14.68 -12.37 13.85
CA ALA A 98 13.81 -11.74 14.84
C ALA A 98 13.55 -10.27 14.45
N LEU A 99 14.59 -9.51 14.11
CA LEU A 99 14.43 -8.16 13.57
C LEU A 99 13.59 -8.16 12.27
N GLY A 100 13.75 -9.15 11.40
CA GLY A 100 12.91 -9.32 10.22
C GLY A 100 11.41 -9.48 10.53
N ARG A 101 11.06 -10.24 11.56
CA ARG A 101 9.68 -10.46 12.06
C ARG A 101 9.09 -9.22 12.71
N LEU A 102 9.93 -8.42 13.37
CA LEU A 102 9.51 -7.12 13.92
C LEU A 102 9.12 -6.15 12.81
N ILE A 103 9.81 -6.18 11.68
CA ILE A 103 9.64 -5.22 10.59
C ILE A 103 8.49 -5.58 9.63
N ALA A 104 8.42 -6.84 9.18
CA ALA A 104 7.45 -7.25 8.18
C ALA A 104 6.61 -8.44 8.64
N PHE A 105 5.42 -8.57 8.05
CA PHE A 105 4.52 -9.67 8.36
C PHE A 105 5.19 -11.01 8.14
N ASP A 106 4.95 -11.94 9.07
CA ASP A 106 5.44 -13.30 9.03
C ASP A 106 4.27 -14.27 9.22
N SER A 107 4.10 -15.18 8.27
CA SER A 107 2.91 -16.00 8.12
C SER A 107 2.97 -17.28 8.94
N ASP A 108 3.58 -17.30 10.12
CA ASP A 108 3.65 -18.50 10.97
C ASP A 108 2.89 -18.41 12.31
N GLN A 109 2.34 -17.24 12.65
CA GLN A 109 1.69 -16.98 13.97
C GLN A 109 2.66 -17.17 15.15
N LYS A 110 3.97 -17.01 14.97
CA LYS A 110 4.97 -17.18 16.04
C LYS A 110 5.82 -15.94 16.30
N SER A 111 5.51 -14.81 15.65
CA SER A 111 6.28 -13.58 15.80
C SER A 111 6.22 -12.98 17.20
N GLY A 112 5.16 -13.20 17.98
CA GLY A 112 4.97 -12.63 19.32
C GLY A 112 4.73 -11.12 19.34
N VAL A 113 4.72 -10.48 18.16
CA VAL A 113 4.52 -9.05 17.94
C VAL A 113 3.71 -8.84 16.67
N LEU A 114 3.03 -7.70 16.59
CA LEU A 114 2.45 -7.22 15.34
C LEU A 114 3.54 -6.44 14.60
N SER A 115 3.87 -6.84 13.37
CA SER A 115 4.98 -6.23 12.63
C SER A 115 4.75 -4.75 12.32
N VAL A 116 5.82 -3.99 12.05
CA VAL A 116 5.71 -2.59 11.60
C VAL A 116 4.87 -2.47 10.33
N GLU A 117 5.04 -3.39 9.37
CA GLU A 117 4.21 -3.44 8.16
C GLU A 117 2.72 -3.57 8.49
N SER A 118 2.37 -4.51 9.38
CA SER A 118 0.99 -4.78 9.78
C SER A 118 0.38 -3.62 10.57
N GLN A 119 1.15 -3.02 11.48
CA GLN A 119 0.75 -1.80 12.20
C GLN A 119 0.47 -0.64 11.24
N ALA A 120 1.37 -0.40 10.28
CA ALA A 120 1.19 0.69 9.30
C ALA A 120 -0.05 0.48 8.43
N LYS A 121 -0.34 -0.75 8.00
CA LYS A 121 -1.55 -1.10 7.24
C LYS A 121 -2.81 -0.88 8.09
N ALA A 122 -2.82 -1.35 9.34
CA ALA A 122 -3.96 -1.18 10.23
C ALA A 122 -4.25 0.30 10.54
N ILE A 123 -3.23 1.09 10.89
CA ILE A 123 -3.39 2.54 11.13
C ILE A 123 -3.97 3.24 9.91
N ARG A 124 -3.46 2.90 8.73
CA ARG A 124 -3.93 3.43 7.44
C ARG A 124 -5.40 3.07 7.20
N ASP A 125 -5.77 1.81 7.38
CA ASP A 125 -7.12 1.34 7.05
C ASP A 125 -8.18 1.81 8.07
N ILE A 126 -7.79 2.00 9.34
CA ILE A 126 -8.60 2.76 10.33
C ILE A 126 -8.82 4.20 9.87
N ALA A 127 -7.76 4.87 9.40
CA ALA A 127 -7.89 6.24 8.90
C ALA A 127 -8.78 6.31 7.65
N TYR A 128 -8.71 5.31 6.76
CA TYR A 128 -9.56 5.27 5.57
C TYR A 128 -11.02 4.95 5.87
N SER A 129 -11.32 4.11 6.87
CA SER A 129 -12.70 3.81 7.26
C SER A 129 -13.42 5.02 7.85
N GLN A 130 -12.68 6.00 8.37
CA GLN A 130 -13.18 7.29 8.86
C GLN A 130 -13.39 8.33 7.75
N MET A 131 -12.98 8.05 6.50
CA MET A 131 -13.09 8.96 5.36
C MET A 131 -13.86 8.34 4.18
N LEU A 132 -14.78 7.43 4.45
CA LEU A 132 -15.53 6.75 3.37
C LEU A 132 -16.35 7.74 2.53
N THR A 133 -16.90 8.81 3.14
CA THR A 133 -17.63 9.85 2.40
C THR A 133 -16.71 10.62 1.47
N LEU A 134 -15.46 10.90 1.84
CA LEU A 134 -14.46 11.45 0.93
C LEU A 134 -14.21 10.54 -0.28
N ILE A 135 -14.05 9.23 -0.05
CA ILE A 135 -13.84 8.27 -1.14
C ILE A 135 -15.07 8.23 -2.05
N ASP A 136 -16.27 8.23 -1.47
CA ASP A 136 -17.54 8.20 -2.20
C ASP A 136 -17.88 9.49 -2.94
N THR A 137 -17.43 10.64 -2.43
CA THR A 137 -17.62 11.94 -3.07
C THR A 137 -16.65 12.13 -4.23
N THR A 138 -15.44 11.57 -4.13
CA THR A 138 -14.40 11.69 -5.16
C THR A 138 -14.44 10.58 -6.22
N LYS A 139 -15.19 9.50 -6.00
CA LYS A 139 -15.38 8.43 -6.99
C LYS A 139 -16.22 8.89 -8.18
N GLY A 140 -15.93 8.32 -9.35
CA GLY A 140 -16.65 8.59 -10.59
C GLY A 140 -18.06 7.99 -10.68
N LYS A 141 -18.97 8.67 -11.39
CA LYS A 141 -20.40 8.28 -11.54
C LYS A 141 -20.64 7.04 -12.42
N PHE A 142 -19.81 6.77 -13.44
CA PHE A 142 -19.99 5.61 -14.34
C PHE A 142 -18.94 4.52 -14.04
N LEU A 143 -19.31 3.43 -13.35
CA LEU A 143 -18.40 2.34 -12.95
C LEU A 143 -17.08 2.85 -12.33
N SER A 144 -17.05 4.03 -11.70
CA SER A 144 -15.83 4.69 -11.23
C SER A 144 -14.73 4.91 -12.30
N LEU A 145 -15.10 4.99 -13.58
CA LEU A 145 -14.20 5.15 -14.72
C LEU A 145 -13.71 6.57 -14.95
N LEU A 146 -14.53 7.56 -14.62
CA LEU A 146 -14.25 8.98 -14.84
C LEU A 146 -14.35 9.70 -13.49
N SER A 147 -13.26 10.26 -12.99
CA SER A 147 -13.29 11.10 -11.78
C SER A 147 -14.35 12.18 -11.92
N ASP A 148 -15.05 12.53 -10.83
CA ASP A 148 -15.94 13.69 -10.82
C ASP A 148 -15.12 14.96 -10.55
N PRO A 149 -14.82 15.78 -11.58
CA PRO A 149 -13.97 16.96 -11.43
C PRO A 149 -14.59 18.01 -10.51
N GLU A 150 -15.90 18.17 -10.60
CA GLU A 150 -16.62 19.20 -9.86
C GLU A 150 -16.72 18.82 -8.39
N SER A 151 -17.00 17.56 -8.07
CA SER A 151 -16.96 17.08 -6.68
C SER A 151 -15.54 17.17 -6.09
N SER A 152 -14.49 16.87 -6.87
CA SER A 152 -13.10 17.03 -6.41
C SER A 152 -12.74 18.48 -6.14
N LYS A 153 -13.13 19.41 -7.03
CA LYS A 153 -12.95 20.86 -6.80
C LYS A 153 -13.74 21.35 -5.58
N ALA A 154 -14.97 20.86 -5.39
CA ALA A 154 -15.79 21.20 -4.24
C ALA A 154 -15.12 20.79 -2.92
N VAL A 155 -14.54 19.58 -2.86
CA VAL A 155 -13.77 19.12 -1.69
C VAL A 155 -12.55 20.01 -1.45
N ILE A 156 -11.82 20.40 -2.50
CA ILE A 156 -10.66 21.30 -2.37
C ILE A 156 -11.08 22.67 -1.82
N LYS A 157 -12.20 23.23 -2.30
CA LYS A 157 -12.76 24.49 -1.79
C LYS A 157 -13.05 24.41 -0.30
N GLU A 158 -13.76 23.36 0.14
CA GLU A 158 -14.09 23.17 1.56
C GLU A 158 -12.83 22.94 2.42
N LEU A 159 -11.82 22.23 1.90
CA LEU A 159 -10.53 22.07 2.57
C LEU A 159 -9.80 23.41 2.76
N HIS A 160 -9.93 24.32 1.79
CA HIS A 160 -9.42 25.70 1.85
C HIS A 160 -10.30 26.65 2.68
N GLY A 161 -11.43 26.18 3.23
CA GLY A 161 -12.36 27.01 4.01
C GLY A 161 -13.32 27.83 3.15
N GLU A 162 -13.40 27.55 1.85
CA GLU A 162 -14.33 28.17 0.91
C GLU A 162 -15.61 27.33 0.79
N HIS A 163 -16.77 27.97 0.84
CA HIS A 163 -18.04 27.28 0.69
C HIS A 163 -18.27 26.82 -0.76
N SER A 164 -18.35 25.51 -0.94
CA SER A 164 -18.59 24.87 -2.24
C SER A 164 -20.08 24.71 -2.58
N GLY A 165 -20.95 24.77 -1.57
CA GLY A 165 -22.38 24.46 -1.70
C GLY A 165 -22.70 22.95 -1.72
N ASN A 166 -21.69 22.08 -1.65
CA ASN A 166 -21.85 20.62 -1.64
C ASN A 166 -21.67 20.07 -0.21
N THR A 167 -22.75 19.53 0.36
CA THR A 167 -22.77 18.99 1.73
C THR A 167 -21.84 17.79 1.90
N ALA A 168 -21.77 16.90 0.90
CA ALA A 168 -20.87 15.76 0.90
C ALA A 168 -19.39 16.20 0.82
N ALA A 169 -19.10 17.24 0.03
CA ALA A 169 -17.76 17.81 -0.04
C ALA A 169 -17.32 18.46 1.29
N LYS A 170 -18.23 19.18 1.96
CA LYS A 170 -17.98 19.77 3.28
C LYS A 170 -17.70 18.70 4.33
N GLN A 171 -18.50 17.63 4.34
CA GLN A 171 -18.30 16.48 5.21
C GLN A 171 -16.95 15.79 4.92
N SER A 172 -16.63 15.56 3.65
CA SER A 172 -15.35 14.97 3.20
C SER A 172 -14.14 15.77 3.67
N ALA A 173 -14.21 17.10 3.58
CA ALA A 173 -13.16 18.00 4.04
C ALA A 173 -12.97 17.95 5.56
N LYS A 174 -14.09 17.88 6.32
CA LYS A 174 -14.07 17.71 7.78
C LYS A 174 -13.43 16.38 8.18
N GLU A 175 -13.89 15.27 7.60
CA GLU A 175 -13.36 13.93 7.86
C GLU A 175 -11.84 13.88 7.64
N PHE A 176 -11.37 14.38 6.49
CA PHE A 176 -9.93 14.42 6.22
C PHE A 176 -9.15 15.24 7.25
N LYS A 177 -9.65 16.44 7.63
CA LYS A 177 -8.97 17.29 8.63
C LYS A 177 -8.93 16.63 10.01
N ASP A 178 -10.02 16.02 10.44
CA ASP A 178 -10.12 15.32 11.73
C ASP A 178 -9.16 14.12 11.78
N VAL A 179 -9.12 13.32 10.71
CA VAL A 179 -8.21 12.17 10.58
C VAL A 179 -6.75 12.61 10.53
N ALA A 180 -6.42 13.63 9.72
CA ALA A 180 -5.06 14.16 9.62
C ALA A 180 -4.58 14.72 10.97
N GLU A 181 -5.44 15.41 11.72
CA GLU A 181 -5.10 15.92 13.05
C GLU A 181 -4.90 14.78 14.05
N THR A 182 -5.76 13.76 14.02
CA THR A 182 -5.64 12.57 14.89
C THR A 182 -4.30 11.86 14.66
N LEU A 183 -3.94 11.60 13.40
CA LEU A 183 -2.66 10.98 13.07
C LEU A 183 -1.48 11.88 13.43
N ARG A 184 -1.59 13.20 13.23
CA ARG A 184 -0.56 14.16 13.65
C ARG A 184 -0.31 14.11 15.16
N GLN A 185 -1.38 14.07 15.96
CA GLN A 185 -1.29 13.97 17.41
C GLN A 185 -0.68 12.63 17.83
N ARG A 186 -1.12 11.51 17.26
CA ARG A 186 -0.54 10.19 17.52
C ARG A 186 0.95 10.14 17.17
N PHE A 187 1.35 10.69 16.03
CA PHE A 187 2.77 10.79 15.65
C PHE A 187 3.58 11.63 16.65
N ASN A 188 3.04 12.77 17.10
CA ASN A 188 3.70 13.62 18.09
C ASN A 188 3.83 12.94 19.47
N ASN A 189 2.81 12.19 19.89
CA ASN A 189 2.85 11.39 21.12
C ASN A 189 3.96 10.33 21.07
N SER A 190 4.29 9.83 19.88
CA SER A 190 5.37 8.88 19.61
C SER A 190 6.75 9.53 19.36
N GLY A 191 6.86 10.82 19.66
CA GLY A 191 8.11 11.58 19.60
C GLY A 191 8.23 12.49 18.36
N GLY A 192 7.25 12.46 17.45
CA GLY A 192 7.12 13.41 16.35
C GLY A 192 7.01 14.86 16.82
N ALA A 193 7.24 15.82 15.91
CA ALA A 193 7.10 17.24 16.21
C ALA A 193 6.49 18.01 15.03
N ILE A 194 5.39 17.51 14.49
CA ILE A 194 4.64 18.20 13.44
C ILE A 194 3.82 19.31 14.09
N GLY A 195 4.12 20.57 13.75
CA GLY A 195 3.35 21.74 14.19
C GLY A 195 1.95 21.79 13.58
N ARG A 196 1.02 22.49 14.23
CA ARG A 196 -0.30 22.82 13.67
C ARG A 196 -0.20 24.15 12.92
N LEU A 197 -0.67 24.17 11.68
CA LEU A 197 -0.77 25.37 10.85
C LEU A 197 -2.26 25.62 10.60
N GLU A 198 -2.82 26.72 11.09
CA GLU A 198 -4.26 27.02 10.89
C GLU A 198 -4.61 27.21 9.41
N SER A 199 -3.69 27.84 8.66
CA SER A 199 -3.82 28.02 7.20
C SER A 199 -3.60 26.74 6.39
N TRP A 200 -3.36 25.61 7.06
CA TRP A 200 -3.15 24.36 6.34
C TRP A 200 -4.46 23.74 5.84
N ALA A 201 -4.60 23.66 4.52
CA ALA A 201 -5.72 23.00 3.86
C ALA A 201 -5.47 21.50 3.62
N MET A 202 -4.47 21.14 2.81
CA MET A 202 -4.20 19.76 2.37
C MET A 202 -2.74 19.54 1.91
N PRO A 203 -2.25 18.29 1.74
CA PRO A 203 -0.98 18.01 1.03
C PRO A 203 -0.94 18.61 -0.37
N ARG A 204 0.27 18.77 -0.93
CA ARG A 204 0.54 19.32 -2.27
C ARG A 204 1.49 18.40 -3.02
N SER A 205 1.35 18.32 -4.34
CA SER A 205 2.31 17.64 -5.20
C SER A 205 3.01 18.62 -6.14
N HIS A 206 4.29 18.36 -6.42
CA HIS A 206 5.05 19.04 -7.45
C HIS A 206 5.88 18.01 -8.22
N SER A 207 5.61 17.85 -9.50
CA SER A 207 6.36 16.97 -10.38
C SER A 207 7.74 17.56 -10.66
N GLN A 208 8.81 16.86 -10.25
CA GLN A 208 10.18 17.30 -10.50
C GLN A 208 10.42 17.55 -12.00
N LEU A 209 9.94 16.64 -12.85
CA LEU A 209 10.10 16.71 -14.30
C LEU A 209 9.39 17.93 -14.91
N LYS A 210 8.11 18.16 -14.55
CA LYS A 210 7.35 19.30 -15.11
C LYS A 210 7.94 20.63 -14.67
N VAL A 211 8.37 20.73 -13.40
CA VAL A 211 9.01 21.93 -12.85
C VAL A 211 10.38 22.16 -13.49
N ALA A 212 11.17 21.10 -13.70
CA ALA A 212 12.45 21.19 -14.40
C ALA A 212 12.29 21.67 -15.85
N LYS A 213 11.32 21.12 -16.59
CA LYS A 213 11.04 21.50 -17.99
C LYS A 213 10.48 22.93 -18.14
N ASN A 214 9.70 23.41 -17.17
CA ASN A 214 8.94 24.66 -17.27
C ASN A 214 9.26 25.64 -16.13
N ARG A 215 10.53 25.72 -15.72
CA ARG A 215 10.94 26.44 -14.50
C ARG A 215 10.47 27.90 -14.45
N ASP A 216 10.67 28.66 -15.52
CA ASP A 216 10.31 30.09 -15.53
C ASP A 216 8.79 30.31 -15.50
N ALA A 217 8.04 29.47 -16.23
CA ALA A 217 6.58 29.48 -16.17
C ALA A 217 6.10 29.13 -14.76
N TRP A 218 6.71 28.14 -14.12
CA TRP A 218 6.37 27.73 -12.75
C TRP A 218 6.54 28.90 -11.77
N ILE A 219 7.68 29.60 -11.84
CA ILE A 219 7.97 30.77 -10.99
C ILE A 219 6.92 31.87 -11.22
N ASN A 220 6.69 32.23 -12.48
CA ASN A 220 5.74 33.29 -12.84
C ASN A 220 4.31 32.99 -12.37
N ASP A 221 3.86 31.76 -12.53
CA ASP A 221 2.52 31.36 -12.12
C ASP A 221 2.39 31.34 -10.59
N HIS A 222 3.37 30.79 -9.87
CA HIS A 222 3.32 30.71 -8.41
C HIS A 222 3.40 32.09 -7.74
N VAL A 223 4.09 33.06 -8.34
CA VAL A 223 4.04 34.47 -7.89
C VAL A 223 2.61 35.03 -7.96
N LYS A 224 1.82 34.66 -8.98
CA LYS A 224 0.42 35.10 -9.14
C LYS A 224 -0.57 34.39 -8.20
N TRP A 225 -0.25 33.14 -7.84
CA TRP A 225 -1.06 32.25 -7.01
C TRP A 225 -0.74 32.35 -5.51
N ALA A 226 0.34 33.03 -5.16
CA ALA A 226 0.81 33.19 -3.79
C ALA A 226 -0.17 33.98 -2.91
N ASP A 227 -0.42 33.49 -1.68
CA ASP A 227 -0.99 34.35 -0.62
C ASP A 227 0.08 35.35 -0.15
N ARG A 228 0.05 36.57 -0.69
CA ARG A 228 1.02 37.65 -0.38
C ARG A 228 1.16 37.92 1.13
N ARG A 229 0.16 37.59 1.95
CA ARG A 229 0.21 37.77 3.41
C ARG A 229 1.17 36.79 4.09
N SER A 230 1.36 35.62 3.50
CA SER A 230 2.23 34.57 4.07
C SER A 230 3.70 34.75 3.73
N TYR A 231 4.07 35.68 2.83
CA TYR A 231 5.46 35.87 2.40
C TYR A 231 6.04 37.15 3.01
N VAL A 232 6.76 36.98 4.11
CA VAL A 232 7.35 38.05 4.91
C VAL A 232 8.87 37.93 5.00
N ASN A 233 9.54 39.07 5.03
CA ASN A 233 10.96 39.24 5.30
C ASN A 233 11.26 38.95 6.78
N GLU A 234 12.55 38.86 7.14
CA GLU A 234 12.97 38.61 8.52
C GLU A 234 12.49 39.69 9.50
N ASP A 235 12.41 40.94 9.02
CA ASP A 235 11.90 42.09 9.78
C ASP A 235 10.35 42.17 9.83
N GLY A 236 9.67 41.10 9.38
CA GLY A 236 8.21 40.97 9.34
C GLY A 236 7.51 41.83 8.28
N SER A 237 8.25 42.64 7.50
CA SER A 237 7.69 43.34 6.34
C SER A 237 7.27 42.34 5.26
N ARG A 238 6.30 42.70 4.41
CA ARG A 238 5.91 41.84 3.29
C ARG A 238 7.01 41.82 2.23
N MET A 239 7.24 40.65 1.63
CA MET A 239 8.14 40.53 0.48
C MET A 239 7.63 41.34 -0.71
N SER A 240 8.54 42.08 -1.34
CA SER A 240 8.31 42.70 -2.65
C SER A 240 8.15 41.64 -3.75
N ASP A 241 7.71 42.05 -4.93
CA ASP A 241 7.57 41.15 -6.10
C ASP A 241 8.90 40.50 -6.49
N ALA A 242 10.00 41.25 -6.44
CA ALA A 242 11.34 40.73 -6.71
C ALA A 242 11.76 39.68 -5.68
N GLN A 243 11.55 39.95 -4.39
CA GLN A 243 11.87 39.02 -3.29
C GLN A 243 11.02 37.75 -3.35
N LEU A 244 9.72 37.87 -3.67
CA LEU A 244 8.84 36.72 -3.82
C LEU A 244 9.26 35.86 -5.03
N ARG A 245 9.66 36.49 -6.13
CA ARG A 245 10.17 35.79 -7.31
C ARG A 245 11.48 35.05 -7.02
N GLU A 246 12.37 35.65 -6.24
CA GLU A 246 13.61 35.02 -5.77
C GLU A 246 13.31 33.80 -4.89
N PHE A 247 12.37 33.94 -3.93
CA PHE A 247 11.91 32.81 -3.11
C PHE A 247 11.43 31.63 -3.97
N PHE A 248 10.57 31.90 -4.97
CA PHE A 248 10.10 30.85 -5.87
C PHE A 248 11.19 30.31 -6.80
N THR A 249 12.21 31.10 -7.12
CA THR A 249 13.37 30.64 -7.89
C THR A 249 14.16 29.57 -7.14
N HIS A 250 14.36 29.75 -5.83
CA HIS A 250 14.97 28.75 -4.95
C HIS A 250 14.06 27.55 -4.69
N ALA A 251 12.76 27.78 -4.54
CA ALA A 251 11.78 26.70 -4.40
C ALA A 251 11.76 25.80 -5.65
N ALA A 252 11.74 26.39 -6.84
CA ALA A 252 11.77 25.69 -8.11
C ALA A 252 13.05 24.86 -8.28
N GLN A 253 14.22 25.42 -7.90
CA GLN A 253 15.49 24.69 -7.93
C GLN A 253 15.47 23.49 -6.98
N THR A 254 14.94 23.67 -5.77
CA THR A 254 14.82 22.59 -4.78
C THR A 254 13.91 21.47 -5.29
N ILE A 255 12.77 21.82 -5.87
CA ILE A 255 11.82 20.84 -6.43
C ILE A 255 12.44 20.12 -7.63
N ALA A 256 13.02 20.85 -8.58
CA ALA A 256 13.58 20.28 -9.81
C ALA A 256 14.77 19.35 -9.55
N THR A 257 15.55 19.59 -8.49
CA THR A 257 16.70 18.76 -8.10
C THR A 257 16.35 17.66 -7.08
N GLY A 258 15.08 17.54 -6.69
CA GLY A 258 14.67 16.62 -5.62
C GLY A 258 15.31 16.92 -4.27
N GLY A 259 15.72 18.18 -4.03
CA GLY A 259 16.37 18.63 -2.80
C GLY A 259 17.87 18.41 -2.72
N ILE A 260 18.52 17.85 -3.76
CA ILE A 260 19.98 17.64 -3.81
C ILE A 260 20.73 18.97 -3.64
N ASN A 261 20.17 20.08 -4.11
CA ASN A 261 20.74 21.41 -3.94
C ASN A 261 20.91 21.85 -2.47
N LYS A 262 20.25 21.18 -1.51
CA LYS A 262 20.38 21.44 -0.07
C LYS A 262 21.38 20.50 0.61
N VAL A 263 21.96 19.55 -0.11
CA VAL A 263 22.97 18.64 0.41
C VAL A 263 24.34 19.33 0.32
N GLU A 264 24.98 19.54 1.47
CA GLU A 264 26.35 20.07 1.54
C GLU A 264 27.36 18.93 1.28
N PRO A 265 28.16 18.98 0.19
CA PRO A 265 29.15 17.96 -0.10
C PRO A 265 30.16 17.80 1.05
N GLY A 266 30.47 16.55 1.43
CA GLY A 266 31.45 16.24 2.46
C GLY A 266 30.98 16.43 3.91
N ARG A 267 29.81 17.05 4.16
CA ARG A 267 29.23 17.13 5.50
C ARG A 267 28.45 15.85 5.79
N PHE A 268 28.88 15.10 6.81
CA PHE A 268 28.10 13.98 7.32
C PHE A 268 26.82 14.51 8.00
N ALA A 269 25.75 14.65 7.22
CA ALA A 269 24.42 14.77 7.75
C ALA A 269 23.99 13.36 8.21
N GLY A 270 24.25 13.01 9.47
CA GLY A 270 23.62 11.82 10.06
C GLY A 270 22.11 11.88 9.77
N GLY A 271 21.52 10.73 9.40
CA GLY A 271 20.12 10.67 8.96
C GLY A 271 19.22 11.47 9.90
N SER A 272 18.43 12.39 9.35
CA SER A 272 17.50 13.19 10.14
C SER A 272 16.59 12.26 10.93
N LEU A 273 16.26 12.63 12.18
CA LEU A 273 15.35 11.83 12.99
C LEU A 273 14.06 11.62 12.21
N ARG A 274 13.56 10.37 12.12
CA ARG A 274 12.25 10.10 11.50
C ARG A 274 11.16 10.93 12.17
N ALA A 275 11.27 11.16 13.48
CA ALA A 275 10.43 12.08 14.23
C ALA A 275 10.41 13.56 13.76
N ASN A 276 11.34 13.97 12.90
CA ASN A 276 11.36 15.29 12.26
C ASN A 276 10.63 15.29 10.90
N HIS A 277 10.14 14.15 10.41
CA HIS A 277 9.33 14.12 9.20
C HIS A 277 8.10 15.03 9.34
N GLY A 278 7.98 16.00 8.44
CA GLY A 278 6.86 16.96 8.44
C GLY A 278 6.96 18.06 9.51
N SER A 279 8.07 18.18 10.26
CA SER A 279 8.24 19.26 11.24
C SER A 279 8.56 20.61 10.60
N GLU A 280 9.00 20.63 9.34
CA GLU A 280 9.22 21.86 8.59
C GLU A 280 7.88 22.52 8.24
N SER A 281 7.76 23.82 8.55
CA SER A 281 6.62 24.62 8.11
C SER A 281 6.57 24.64 6.58
N ARG A 282 5.39 24.39 6.02
CA ARG A 282 5.17 24.46 4.56
C ARG A 282 5.51 25.87 4.10
N SER A 283 6.30 25.97 3.03
CA SER A 283 6.85 27.25 2.58
C SER A 283 6.05 27.87 1.42
N ILE A 284 5.27 27.07 0.69
CA ILE A 284 4.40 27.53 -0.40
C ILE A 284 2.97 27.64 0.13
N HIS A 285 2.40 28.85 0.05
CA HIS A 285 1.04 29.20 0.45
C HIS A 285 0.28 29.76 -0.76
N TYR A 286 -0.92 29.22 -1.02
CA TYR A 286 -1.80 29.69 -2.09
C TYR A 286 -2.88 30.60 -1.49
N LYS A 287 -3.29 31.61 -2.24
CA LYS A 287 -4.30 32.58 -1.79
C LYS A 287 -5.72 32.01 -1.68
N ASP A 288 -6.05 31.03 -2.51
CA ASP A 288 -7.38 30.42 -2.62
C ASP A 288 -7.28 28.97 -3.19
N ALA A 289 -8.41 28.26 -3.19
CA ALA A 289 -8.56 26.92 -3.74
C ALA A 289 -8.29 26.88 -5.25
N ASP A 290 -8.75 27.88 -6.00
CA ASP A 290 -8.59 27.94 -7.46
C ASP A 290 -7.11 28.02 -7.85
N SER A 291 -6.32 28.80 -7.12
CA SER A 291 -4.86 28.90 -7.27
C SER A 291 -4.17 27.58 -6.97
N PHE A 292 -4.62 26.85 -5.94
CA PHE A 292 -4.14 25.50 -5.67
C PHE A 292 -4.47 24.55 -6.83
N ILE A 293 -5.71 24.56 -7.32
CA ILE A 293 -6.19 23.67 -8.39
C ILE A 293 -5.37 23.90 -9.65
N LEU A 294 -5.20 25.16 -10.07
CA LEU A 294 -4.39 25.52 -11.24
C LEU A 294 -2.93 25.07 -11.09
N ALA A 295 -2.35 25.23 -9.90
CA ALA A 295 -0.98 24.81 -9.63
C ALA A 295 -0.82 23.29 -9.72
N GLN A 296 -1.76 22.52 -9.16
CA GLN A 296 -1.74 21.06 -9.27
C GLN A 296 -1.96 20.62 -10.72
N GLN A 297 -2.97 21.15 -11.42
CA GLN A 297 -3.23 20.80 -12.82
C GLN A 297 -2.00 20.99 -13.72
N LYS A 298 -1.29 22.11 -13.57
CA LYS A 298 -0.14 22.43 -14.41
C LYS A 298 1.15 21.73 -13.97
N TYR A 299 1.37 21.57 -12.66
CA TYR A 299 2.69 21.17 -12.13
C TYR A 299 2.66 20.00 -11.14
N GLY A 300 1.48 19.50 -10.77
CA GLY A 300 1.28 18.28 -9.99
C GLY A 300 1.35 17.01 -10.85
N ASP A 301 1.39 15.86 -10.19
CA ASP A 301 1.46 14.51 -10.77
C ASP A 301 0.49 13.53 -10.10
N LYS A 302 -0.40 14.02 -9.24
CA LYS A 302 -1.36 13.20 -8.46
C LYS A 302 -2.75 13.82 -8.50
N ASP A 303 -3.77 12.97 -8.44
CA ASP A 303 -5.14 13.39 -8.19
C ASP A 303 -5.40 13.67 -6.69
N LEU A 304 -6.57 14.24 -6.39
CA LEU A 304 -6.95 14.60 -5.02
C LEU A 304 -6.91 13.38 -4.09
N LEU A 305 -7.56 12.29 -4.48
CA LEU A 305 -7.67 11.10 -3.64
C LEU A 305 -6.30 10.49 -3.39
N ALA A 306 -5.47 10.33 -4.41
CA ALA A 306 -4.08 9.85 -4.32
C ALA A 306 -3.19 10.78 -3.47
N LEU A 307 -3.43 12.09 -3.52
CA LEU A 307 -2.68 13.08 -2.75
C LEU A 307 -3.04 13.02 -1.25
N LEU A 308 -4.33 12.91 -0.91
CA LEU A 308 -4.82 12.78 0.46
C LEU A 308 -4.45 11.41 1.06
N THR A 309 -4.75 10.32 0.36
CA THR A 309 -4.42 8.95 0.80
C THR A 309 -2.91 8.74 0.94
N GLY A 310 -2.10 9.24 0.00
CA GLY A 310 -0.65 9.19 0.10
C GLY A 310 -0.06 9.94 1.30
N HIS A 311 -0.74 10.97 1.81
CA HIS A 311 -0.37 11.63 3.06
C HIS A 311 -0.64 10.75 4.27
N ILE A 312 -1.82 10.11 4.31
CA ILE A 312 -2.20 9.14 5.36
C ILE A 312 -1.24 7.94 5.37
N ASP A 313 -0.95 7.36 4.21
CA ASP A 313 0.00 6.24 4.09
C ASP A 313 1.37 6.57 4.68
N ARG A 314 1.88 7.79 4.44
CA ARG A 314 3.16 8.22 4.97
C ARG A 314 3.10 8.37 6.49
N LEU A 315 2.10 9.07 7.01
CA LEU A 315 1.93 9.24 8.45
C LEU A 315 1.74 7.89 9.16
N ALA A 316 0.94 6.98 8.62
CA ALA A 316 0.73 5.65 9.20
C ALA A 316 2.04 4.84 9.31
N ARG A 317 2.89 4.88 8.27
CA ARG A 317 4.23 4.26 8.32
C ARG A 317 5.15 4.94 9.34
N ASP A 318 5.17 6.27 9.37
CA ASP A 318 6.03 7.01 10.29
C ASP A 318 5.58 6.80 11.76
N ILE A 319 4.28 6.69 12.03
CA ILE A 319 3.73 6.31 13.34
C ILE A 319 4.16 4.89 13.70
N ALA A 320 3.94 3.89 12.84
CA ALA A 320 4.29 2.50 13.13
C ALA A 320 5.80 2.32 13.43
N LEU A 321 6.66 3.01 12.66
CA LEU A 321 8.11 2.99 12.87
C LEU A 321 8.52 3.68 14.16
N THR A 322 7.95 4.86 14.46
CA THR A 322 8.31 5.61 15.67
C THR A 322 7.76 4.97 16.95
N GLU A 323 6.55 4.37 16.89
CA GLU A 323 5.98 3.60 17.99
C GLU A 323 6.79 2.33 18.30
N THR A 324 7.30 1.67 17.26
CA THR A 324 8.03 0.40 17.40
C THR A 324 9.52 0.61 17.73
N LEU A 325 10.22 1.43 16.95
CA LEU A 325 11.68 1.61 16.96
C LEU A 325 12.13 2.93 17.61
N GLY A 326 11.19 3.76 18.05
CA GLY A 326 11.48 5.05 18.66
C GLY A 326 11.75 6.17 17.64
N PRO A 327 12.05 7.40 18.14
CA PRO A 327 12.12 8.61 17.32
C PRO A 327 13.18 8.61 16.20
N ASN A 328 14.28 7.86 16.39
CA ASN A 328 15.30 7.63 15.37
C ASN A 328 15.26 6.19 14.87
N SER A 329 14.17 5.83 14.19
CA SER A 329 13.87 4.46 13.79
C SER A 329 14.98 3.84 12.92
N ASP A 330 15.54 4.62 11.99
CA ASP A 330 16.59 4.14 11.07
C ASP A 330 17.90 3.83 11.81
N LEU A 331 18.34 4.71 12.72
CA LEU A 331 19.53 4.47 13.53
C LEU A 331 19.32 3.31 14.49
N GLN A 332 18.16 3.25 15.15
CA GLN A 332 17.83 2.18 16.08
C GLN A 332 17.87 0.81 15.40
N PHE A 333 17.20 0.69 14.24
CA PHE A 333 17.19 -0.55 13.48
C PHE A 333 18.60 -0.96 13.03
N ARG A 334 19.38 -0.01 12.48
CA ARG A 334 20.77 -0.27 12.07
C ARG A 334 21.64 -0.72 13.25
N THR A 335 21.52 -0.07 14.40
CA THR A 335 22.27 -0.40 15.61
C THR A 335 21.96 -1.83 16.06
N GLN A 336 20.69 -2.20 16.12
CA GLN A 336 20.27 -3.55 16.49
C GLN A 336 20.69 -4.59 15.46
N MET A 337 20.66 -4.24 14.17
CA MET A 337 21.14 -5.10 13.09
C MET A 337 22.65 -5.33 13.18
N ASP A 338 23.44 -4.29 13.45
CA ASP A 338 24.89 -4.39 13.61
C ASP A 338 25.27 -5.21 14.85
N MET A 339 24.53 -5.03 15.96
CA MET A 339 24.67 -5.85 17.17
C MET A 339 24.34 -7.32 16.88
N ALA A 340 23.19 -7.60 16.27
CA ALA A 340 22.76 -8.93 15.88
C ALA A 340 23.79 -9.61 14.96
N ARG A 341 24.28 -8.88 13.95
CA ARG A 341 25.33 -9.33 13.03
C ARG A 341 26.62 -9.67 13.77
N SER A 342 27.08 -8.78 14.65
CA SER A 342 28.31 -8.98 15.42
C SER A 342 28.21 -10.22 16.31
N THR A 343 27.13 -10.36 17.07
CA THR A 343 26.86 -11.52 17.92
C THR A 343 26.83 -12.83 17.12
N MET A 344 26.14 -12.85 15.98
CA MET A 344 26.06 -14.05 15.14
C MET A 344 27.41 -14.42 14.51
N ILE A 345 28.19 -13.45 14.01
CA ILE A 345 29.51 -13.72 13.42
C ILE A 345 30.51 -14.17 14.49
N ALA A 346 30.47 -13.58 15.69
CA ALA A 346 31.32 -14.01 16.80
C ALA A 346 31.02 -15.45 17.23
N ALA A 347 29.74 -15.86 17.21
CA ALA A 347 29.32 -17.22 17.53
C ALA A 347 29.62 -18.23 16.41
N ASP A 348 29.55 -17.82 15.13
CA ASP A 348 29.78 -18.69 13.97
C ASP A 348 30.54 -17.96 12.84
N PRO A 349 31.88 -17.81 12.99
CA PRO A 349 32.70 -17.09 12.00
C PRO A 349 32.72 -17.77 10.62
N ALA A 350 32.58 -19.10 10.58
CA ALA A 350 32.62 -19.89 9.35
C ALA A 350 31.47 -19.53 8.39
N HIS A 351 30.33 -19.11 8.92
CA HIS A 351 29.15 -18.74 8.15
C HIS A 351 28.98 -17.23 7.96
N LYS A 352 30.03 -16.43 8.16
CA LYS A 352 30.00 -14.96 7.99
C LYS A 352 29.30 -14.50 6.70
N THR A 353 29.60 -15.12 5.56
CA THR A 353 28.99 -14.73 4.26
C THR A 353 27.48 -14.98 4.23
N LYS A 354 27.00 -16.05 4.86
CA LYS A 354 25.57 -16.37 4.98
C LYS A 354 24.87 -15.36 5.90
N ILE A 355 25.49 -15.02 7.02
CA ILE A 355 25.00 -14.01 7.96
C ILE A 355 24.92 -12.63 7.27
N ASP A 356 25.98 -12.23 6.57
CA ASP A 356 26.03 -10.98 5.79
C ASP A 356 24.92 -10.92 4.73
N SER A 357 24.62 -12.05 4.08
CA SER A 357 23.51 -12.15 3.12
C SER A 357 22.14 -11.98 3.80
N SER A 358 21.94 -12.59 4.97
CA SER A 358 20.71 -12.41 5.77
C SER A 358 20.54 -10.96 6.21
N VAL A 359 21.60 -10.32 6.70
CA VAL A 359 21.59 -8.90 7.09
C VAL A 359 21.20 -8.01 5.91
N LYS A 360 21.79 -8.22 4.72
CA LYS A 360 21.41 -7.48 3.50
C LYS A 360 19.94 -7.69 3.11
N LYS A 361 19.41 -8.90 3.29
CA LYS A 361 18.00 -9.20 3.00
C LYS A 361 17.07 -8.44 3.95
N ILE A 362 17.37 -8.44 5.25
CA ILE A 362 16.54 -7.77 6.26
C ILE A 362 16.70 -6.23 6.19
N ASP A 363 17.87 -5.71 5.80
CA ASP A 363 18.06 -4.29 5.49
C ASP A 363 17.18 -3.83 4.30
N ARG A 364 17.10 -4.62 3.22
CA ARG A 364 16.18 -4.32 2.11
C ARG A 364 14.72 -4.40 2.53
N LEU A 365 14.38 -5.35 3.39
CA LEU A 365 13.04 -5.48 3.97
C LEU A 365 12.67 -4.24 4.78
N TYR A 366 13.59 -3.75 5.62
CA TYR A 366 13.41 -2.50 6.34
C TYR A 366 13.21 -1.32 5.40
N LYS A 367 14.05 -1.17 4.35
CA LYS A 367 13.90 -0.09 3.38
C LYS A 367 12.55 -0.08 2.67
N ASP A 368 12.05 -1.26 2.27
CA ASP A 368 10.72 -1.41 1.64
C ASP A 368 9.59 -0.98 2.61
N VAL A 369 9.59 -1.50 3.84
CA VAL A 369 8.59 -1.13 4.87
C VAL A 369 8.69 0.34 5.26
N ALA A 370 9.91 0.87 5.36
CA ALA A 370 10.19 2.24 5.75
C ALA A 370 9.90 3.27 4.65
N GLY A 371 9.50 2.81 3.45
CA GLY A 371 9.21 3.65 2.29
C GLY A 371 10.45 4.28 1.66
N GLN A 372 11.63 3.74 1.93
CA GLN A 372 12.92 4.16 1.37
C GLN A 372 13.14 3.50 0.01
N ASN A 373 12.19 3.75 -0.91
CA ASN A 373 12.23 3.17 -2.25
C ASN A 373 13.40 3.75 -3.06
N ASP A 374 14.06 2.89 -3.83
CA ASP A 374 15.08 3.34 -4.78
C ASP A 374 14.48 4.31 -5.81
N ILE A 375 15.18 5.42 -6.02
CA ILE A 375 14.88 6.32 -7.13
C ILE A 375 15.15 5.54 -8.43
N PRO A 376 14.20 5.47 -9.38
CA PRO A 376 14.45 4.78 -10.63
C PRO A 376 15.67 5.39 -11.33
N GLU A 377 16.62 4.54 -11.75
CA GLU A 377 17.83 5.02 -12.44
C GLU A 377 17.47 5.74 -13.75
N THR A 378 16.58 5.12 -14.52
CA THR A 378 16.09 5.67 -15.80
C THR A 378 14.56 5.81 -15.76
N PRO A 379 14.01 7.02 -15.52
CA PRO A 379 12.57 7.25 -15.40
C PRO A 379 11.75 6.79 -16.63
N TRP A 380 12.22 7.09 -17.84
CA TRP A 380 11.49 6.73 -19.08
C TRP A 380 11.45 5.21 -19.30
N LEU A 381 12.53 4.48 -18.96
CA LEU A 381 12.59 3.03 -19.11
C LEU A 381 11.58 2.36 -18.17
N LYS A 382 11.55 2.82 -16.92
CA LYS A 382 10.55 2.41 -15.92
C LYS A 382 9.13 2.68 -16.42
N GLU A 383 8.86 3.84 -17.01
CA GLU A 383 7.54 4.18 -17.57
C GLU A 383 7.13 3.28 -18.76
N ALA A 384 8.06 2.99 -19.68
CA ALA A 384 7.81 2.12 -20.82
C ALA A 384 7.43 0.70 -20.36
N PHE A 385 8.18 0.13 -19.42
CA PHE A 385 7.87 -1.19 -18.86
C PHE A 385 6.62 -1.20 -17.99
N ASP A 386 6.32 -0.12 -17.24
CA ASP A 386 5.06 0.03 -16.53
C ASP A 386 3.86 0.02 -17.50
N THR A 387 4.01 0.60 -18.69
CA THR A 387 3.02 0.58 -19.77
C THR A 387 2.86 -0.83 -20.35
N TYR A 388 3.96 -1.47 -20.75
CA TYR A 388 3.98 -2.83 -21.28
C TYR A 388 3.27 -3.83 -20.35
N ARG A 389 3.64 -3.81 -19.06
CA ARG A 389 3.01 -4.66 -18.05
C ARG A 389 1.53 -4.35 -17.86
N SER A 390 1.11 -3.08 -17.99
CA SER A 390 -0.30 -2.70 -17.89
C SER A 390 -1.12 -3.22 -19.08
N ILE A 391 -0.58 -3.14 -20.29
CA ILE A 391 -1.21 -3.74 -21.49
C ILE A 391 -1.32 -5.26 -21.34
N ASN A 392 -0.28 -5.91 -20.81
CA ASN A 392 -0.31 -7.34 -20.48
C ASN A 392 -1.44 -7.69 -19.49
N VAL A 393 -1.69 -6.88 -18.46
CA VAL A 393 -2.85 -7.07 -17.56
C VAL A 393 -4.16 -6.94 -18.33
N ALA A 394 -4.33 -5.84 -19.06
CA ALA A 394 -5.57 -5.51 -19.76
C ALA A 394 -5.97 -6.57 -20.79
N SER A 395 -4.98 -7.22 -21.40
CA SER A 395 -5.20 -8.25 -22.40
C SER A 395 -5.35 -9.65 -21.83
N LYS A 396 -4.56 -10.02 -20.81
CA LYS A 396 -4.47 -11.41 -20.33
C LYS A 396 -5.36 -11.73 -19.12
N LEU A 397 -5.77 -10.74 -18.33
CA LEU A 397 -6.48 -10.97 -17.06
C LEU A 397 -8.01 -10.83 -17.12
N GLY A 398 -8.62 -10.71 -18.31
CA GLY A 398 -10.09 -10.62 -18.43
C GLY A 398 -10.85 -11.83 -17.86
N SER A 399 -10.25 -13.02 -17.86
CA SER A 399 -10.81 -14.25 -17.28
C SER A 399 -10.16 -14.63 -15.94
N ALA A 400 -9.38 -13.73 -15.32
CA ALA A 400 -8.67 -14.00 -14.07
C ALA A 400 -9.63 -14.28 -12.91
N ALA A 401 -10.83 -13.68 -12.91
CA ALA A 401 -11.87 -13.93 -11.90
C ALA A 401 -12.24 -15.41 -11.78
N ILE A 402 -12.31 -16.16 -12.89
CA ILE A 402 -12.53 -17.61 -12.86
C ILE A 402 -11.38 -18.34 -12.16
N THR A 403 -10.14 -17.89 -12.39
CA THR A 403 -8.98 -18.52 -11.75
C THR A 403 -8.92 -18.17 -10.27
N ALA A 404 -9.35 -16.97 -9.85
CA ALA A 404 -9.39 -16.56 -8.45
C ALA A 404 -10.36 -17.39 -7.57
N ILE A 405 -11.22 -18.23 -8.15
CA ILE A 405 -12.00 -19.22 -7.41
C ILE A 405 -11.08 -20.18 -6.63
N THR A 406 -9.84 -20.39 -7.08
CA THR A 406 -8.84 -21.16 -6.33
C THR A 406 -8.51 -20.58 -4.96
N ASP A 407 -8.72 -19.27 -4.77
CA ASP A 407 -8.41 -18.58 -3.52
C ASP A 407 -9.35 -18.99 -2.39
N GLN A 408 -10.52 -19.55 -2.73
CA GLN A 408 -11.46 -20.13 -1.76
C GLN A 408 -10.87 -21.28 -0.95
N GLY A 409 -9.87 -21.97 -1.50
CA GLY A 409 -9.15 -23.03 -0.81
C GLY A 409 -8.26 -22.48 0.29
N ASN A 410 -7.58 -21.37 0.00
CA ASN A 410 -6.75 -20.65 0.98
C ASN A 410 -7.62 -20.06 2.08
N LEU A 411 -8.77 -19.48 1.71
CA LEU A 411 -9.77 -18.99 2.64
C LEU A 411 -10.27 -20.10 3.58
N MET A 412 -10.65 -21.27 3.05
CA MET A 412 -11.08 -22.41 3.86
C MET A 412 -9.98 -22.89 4.82
N VAL A 413 -8.76 -23.12 4.33
CA VAL A 413 -7.65 -23.62 5.16
C VAL A 413 -7.32 -22.61 6.26
N THR A 414 -7.25 -21.32 5.91
CA THR A 414 -6.96 -20.25 6.86
C THR A 414 -8.08 -20.10 7.89
N ALA A 415 -9.35 -20.23 7.50
CA ALA A 415 -10.49 -20.20 8.41
C ALA A 415 -10.41 -21.34 9.43
N LYS A 416 -10.10 -22.58 8.99
CA LYS A 416 -9.90 -23.73 9.89
C LYS A 416 -8.76 -23.51 10.89
N VAL A 417 -7.65 -22.95 10.44
CA VAL A 417 -6.49 -22.64 11.30
C VAL A 417 -6.83 -21.59 12.36
N ASN A 418 -7.70 -20.64 12.01
CA ASN A 418 -8.16 -19.59 12.91
C ASN A 418 -9.40 -19.98 13.74
N ASN A 419 -9.81 -21.26 13.69
CA ASN A 419 -11.00 -21.77 14.37
C ASN A 419 -12.29 -21.01 13.99
N LEU A 420 -12.38 -20.54 12.74
CA LEU A 420 -13.53 -19.80 12.23
C LEU A 420 -14.58 -20.75 11.64
N PRO A 421 -15.88 -20.46 11.78
CA PRO A 421 -16.94 -21.20 11.11
C PRO A 421 -16.87 -21.02 9.58
N VAL A 422 -16.24 -21.95 8.89
CA VAL A 422 -15.97 -21.90 7.43
C VAL A 422 -17.21 -21.57 6.61
N MET A 423 -18.36 -22.21 6.92
CA MET A 423 -19.60 -21.98 6.18
C MET A 423 -20.16 -20.57 6.38
N GLN A 424 -19.94 -19.96 7.55
CA GLN A 424 -20.32 -18.56 7.78
C GLN A 424 -19.43 -17.61 6.96
N VAL A 425 -18.14 -17.92 6.80
CA VAL A 425 -17.25 -17.13 5.93
C VAL A 425 -17.77 -17.14 4.50
N PHE A 426 -18.09 -18.32 3.94
CA PHE A 426 -18.64 -18.40 2.59
C PHE A 426 -20.03 -17.75 2.45
N ALA A 427 -20.91 -17.92 3.44
CA ALA A 427 -22.22 -17.26 3.43
C ALA A 427 -22.07 -15.73 3.44
N GLN A 428 -21.14 -15.21 4.24
CA GLN A 428 -20.85 -13.79 4.31
C GLN A 428 -20.21 -13.26 3.01
N GLU A 429 -19.35 -14.05 2.37
CA GLU A 429 -18.78 -13.71 1.07
C GLU A 429 -19.86 -13.61 -0.01
N LEU A 430 -20.76 -14.59 -0.10
CA LEU A 430 -21.90 -14.55 -1.03
C LEU A 430 -22.79 -13.32 -0.79
N LYS A 431 -23.02 -12.97 0.48
CA LYS A 431 -23.74 -11.76 0.86
C LYS A 431 -23.04 -10.48 0.38
N LEU A 432 -21.72 -10.40 0.53
CA LEU A 432 -20.94 -9.23 0.09
C LEU A 432 -20.84 -9.12 -1.45
N LEU A 433 -20.88 -10.25 -2.14
CA LEU A 433 -20.93 -10.33 -3.61
C LEU A 433 -22.28 -9.86 -4.18
N ASN A 434 -23.37 -9.90 -3.41
CA ASN A 434 -24.68 -9.46 -3.86
C ASN A 434 -24.68 -7.95 -4.16
N PRO A 435 -24.75 -7.49 -5.43
CA PRO A 435 -24.65 -6.07 -5.76
C PRO A 435 -25.76 -5.22 -5.12
N ALA A 436 -26.91 -5.81 -4.77
CA ALA A 436 -28.02 -5.11 -4.12
C ALA A 436 -27.74 -4.76 -2.64
N ASP A 437 -26.82 -5.47 -1.97
CA ASP A 437 -26.53 -5.26 -0.54
C ASP A 437 -25.34 -4.30 -0.34
N SER A 438 -25.60 -3.00 -0.53
CA SER A 438 -24.59 -1.95 -0.24
C SER A 438 -24.30 -1.82 1.26
N ALA A 439 -25.28 -2.06 2.11
CA ALA A 439 -25.19 -1.90 3.56
C ALA A 439 -24.10 -2.81 4.17
N SER A 440 -24.08 -4.10 3.81
CA SER A 440 -23.06 -5.03 4.31
C SER A 440 -21.64 -4.64 3.85
N ARG A 441 -21.49 -4.19 2.59
CA ARG A 441 -20.19 -3.73 2.08
C ARG A 441 -19.73 -2.46 2.79
N ASP A 442 -20.63 -1.53 3.05
CA ASP A 442 -20.31 -0.29 3.74
C ASP A 442 -19.98 -0.53 5.21
N ALA A 443 -20.68 -1.45 5.87
CA ALA A 443 -20.36 -1.89 7.22
C ALA A 443 -18.98 -2.56 7.30
N ALA A 444 -18.64 -3.45 6.36
CA ALA A 444 -17.29 -4.05 6.30
C ALA A 444 -16.20 -2.99 6.06
N ARG A 445 -16.45 -2.01 5.19
CA ARG A 445 -15.53 -0.87 4.97
C ARG A 445 -15.39 -0.01 6.22
N ARG A 446 -16.48 0.26 6.96
CA ARG A 446 -16.43 0.98 8.23
C ARG A 446 -15.62 0.24 9.29
N ALA A 447 -15.59 -1.09 9.24
CA ALA A 447 -14.76 -1.93 10.09
C ALA A 447 -13.27 -1.99 9.67
N GLY A 448 -12.86 -1.25 8.62
CA GLY A 448 -11.47 -1.23 8.16
C GLY A 448 -11.12 -2.34 7.16
N LEU A 449 -12.11 -3.08 6.65
CA LEU A 449 -11.89 -4.27 5.83
C LEU A 449 -12.10 -4.00 4.33
N GLY A 450 -11.18 -4.51 3.51
CA GLY A 450 -11.23 -4.45 2.05
C GLY A 450 -11.16 -3.05 1.42
N ILE A 451 -10.77 -2.02 2.18
CA ILE A 451 -10.71 -0.64 1.69
C ILE A 451 -9.60 -0.45 0.66
N ASN A 452 -8.48 -1.16 0.80
CA ASN A 452 -7.39 -1.16 -0.19
C ASN A 452 -7.87 -1.62 -1.57
N TYR A 453 -8.69 -2.67 -1.67
CA TYR A 453 -9.24 -3.12 -2.95
C TYR A 453 -10.19 -2.10 -3.56
N TYR A 454 -10.94 -1.41 -2.69
CA TYR A 454 -11.80 -0.31 -3.10
C TYR A 454 -10.97 0.86 -3.65
N LEU A 455 -9.95 1.34 -2.92
CA LEU A 455 -9.09 2.45 -3.31
C LEU A 455 -8.20 2.16 -4.52
N ASN A 456 -7.57 0.98 -4.59
CA ASN A 456 -6.72 0.59 -5.71
C ASN A 456 -7.50 0.53 -7.03
N GLY A 457 -8.80 0.25 -6.97
CA GLY A 457 -9.71 0.34 -8.13
C GLY A 457 -10.00 1.77 -8.60
N LEU A 458 -9.85 2.78 -7.72
CA LEU A 458 -10.20 4.19 -7.93
C LEU A 458 -8.99 5.07 -8.30
N GLN A 459 -7.87 4.95 -7.57
CA GLN A 459 -6.68 5.80 -7.72
C GLN A 459 -6.02 5.73 -9.10
N ARG A 460 -6.31 4.68 -9.89
CA ARG A 460 -5.74 4.48 -11.22
C ARG A 460 -6.44 5.30 -12.33
N PHE A 461 -7.59 5.94 -12.02
CA PHE A 461 -8.43 6.67 -12.99
C PHE A 461 -8.49 8.19 -12.78
N GLY A 462 -8.08 8.73 -11.63
CA GLY A 462 -8.20 10.15 -11.29
C GLY A 462 -7.21 11.10 -11.97
N ALA A 463 -6.30 10.59 -12.80
CA ALA A 463 -5.20 11.34 -13.40
C ALA A 463 -5.63 12.57 -14.27
N GLU A 464 -6.90 12.65 -14.67
CA GLU A 464 -7.40 13.68 -15.61
C GLU A 464 -7.69 15.04 -14.97
N THR A 465 -7.82 15.14 -13.64
CA THR A 465 -8.38 16.34 -13.01
C THR A 465 -7.38 17.28 -12.35
N LEU A 466 -6.25 16.76 -11.87
CA LEU A 466 -5.29 17.52 -11.06
C LEU A 466 -3.81 17.27 -11.43
N GLY A 467 -3.46 16.46 -12.44
CA GLY A 467 -2.04 16.19 -12.69
C GLY A 467 -1.55 15.48 -13.95
N SER A 468 -2.34 15.08 -14.96
CA SER A 468 -1.78 14.28 -16.08
C SER A 468 -2.09 14.73 -17.51
N ALA A 469 -2.20 16.04 -17.79
CA ALA A 469 -2.46 16.52 -19.16
C ALA A 469 -1.20 16.87 -20.00
N GLY A 470 0.03 16.52 -19.59
CA GLY A 470 1.22 17.25 -20.09
C GLY A 470 2.37 16.53 -20.82
N ASP A 471 2.55 15.21 -20.70
CA ASP A 471 3.67 14.51 -21.37
C ASP A 471 3.13 13.28 -22.12
N THR A 472 3.47 13.14 -23.40
CA THR A 472 2.95 12.10 -24.30
C THR A 472 3.30 10.68 -23.87
N SER A 473 4.44 10.46 -23.20
CA SER A 473 4.80 9.17 -22.61
C SER A 473 3.97 8.83 -21.36
N GLY A 474 3.69 9.84 -20.52
CA GLY A 474 2.81 9.75 -19.35
C GLY A 474 1.34 9.54 -19.66
N ALA A 475 0.87 10.08 -20.77
CA ALA A 475 -0.50 9.88 -21.21
C ALA A 475 -0.77 8.42 -21.60
N LEU A 476 0.17 7.77 -22.31
CA LEU A 476 0.04 6.37 -22.72
C LEU A 476 0.12 5.43 -21.50
N SER A 477 1.08 5.66 -20.60
CA SER A 477 1.22 4.85 -19.38
C SER A 477 -0.01 4.96 -18.47
N SER A 478 -0.52 6.17 -18.28
CA SER A 478 -1.77 6.46 -17.55
C SER A 478 -2.98 5.77 -18.21
N SER A 479 -3.11 5.83 -19.53
CA SER A 479 -4.23 5.22 -20.27
C SER A 479 -4.20 3.69 -20.21
N ALA A 480 -3.04 3.08 -20.42
CA ALA A 480 -2.87 1.63 -20.29
C ALA A 480 -3.18 1.15 -18.86
N GLN A 481 -2.77 1.94 -17.85
CA GLN A 481 -3.09 1.69 -16.45
C GLN A 481 -4.59 1.74 -16.17
N LYS A 482 -5.30 2.74 -16.69
CA LYS A 482 -6.77 2.85 -16.60
C LYS A 482 -7.46 1.64 -17.21
N ILE A 483 -7.11 1.31 -18.45
CA ILE A 483 -7.71 0.17 -19.15
C ILE A 483 -7.50 -1.14 -18.37
N ALA A 484 -6.28 -1.37 -17.88
CA ALA A 484 -5.97 -2.53 -17.04
C ALA A 484 -6.85 -2.56 -15.78
N GLY A 485 -6.98 -1.44 -15.07
CA GLY A 485 -7.87 -1.33 -13.90
C GLY A 485 -9.34 -1.60 -14.24
N PHE A 486 -9.79 -1.21 -15.43
CA PHE A 486 -11.17 -1.43 -15.87
C PHE A 486 -11.41 -2.90 -16.13
N VAL A 487 -10.52 -3.56 -16.88
CA VAL A 487 -10.65 -5.00 -17.18
C VAL A 487 -10.69 -5.82 -15.89
N LEU A 488 -9.85 -5.51 -14.90
CA LEU A 488 -9.87 -6.20 -13.60
C LEU A 488 -11.21 -5.99 -12.87
N ARG A 489 -11.77 -4.77 -12.89
CA ARG A 489 -13.08 -4.48 -12.28
C ARG A 489 -14.23 -5.16 -13.02
N ALA A 490 -14.26 -5.02 -14.35
CA ALA A 490 -15.26 -5.61 -15.22
C ALA A 490 -15.26 -7.14 -15.12
N SER A 491 -14.09 -7.76 -14.95
CA SER A 491 -14.00 -9.22 -14.75
C SER A 491 -14.67 -9.70 -13.46
N GLY A 492 -14.90 -8.81 -12.48
CA GLY A 492 -15.38 -9.16 -11.14
C GLY A 492 -14.28 -9.51 -10.14
N LEU A 493 -13.01 -9.59 -10.57
CA LEU A 493 -11.89 -10.01 -9.72
C LEU A 493 -11.77 -9.15 -8.45
N ASN A 494 -11.80 -7.81 -8.58
CA ASN A 494 -11.70 -6.94 -7.41
C ASN A 494 -12.86 -7.13 -6.42
N ALA A 495 -14.07 -7.45 -6.92
CA ALA A 495 -15.23 -7.68 -6.07
C ALA A 495 -15.09 -9.00 -5.31
N MET A 496 -14.63 -10.07 -5.98
CA MET A 496 -14.35 -11.36 -5.34
C MET A 496 -13.26 -11.26 -4.28
N THR A 497 -12.12 -10.64 -4.62
CA THR A 497 -11.00 -10.44 -3.68
C THR A 497 -11.42 -9.60 -2.47
N ALA A 498 -12.18 -8.52 -2.70
CA ALA A 498 -12.72 -7.69 -1.61
C ALA A 498 -13.72 -8.46 -0.76
N ALA A 499 -14.65 -9.20 -1.37
CA ALA A 499 -15.66 -9.97 -0.65
C ALA A 499 -15.05 -11.07 0.23
N GLY A 500 -14.10 -11.85 -0.29
CA GLY A 500 -13.41 -12.88 0.48
C GLY A 500 -12.61 -12.29 1.65
N ASN A 501 -11.90 -11.19 1.42
CA ASN A 501 -11.15 -10.49 2.48
C ASN A 501 -12.07 -9.91 3.57
N GLN A 502 -13.15 -9.24 3.15
CA GLN A 502 -14.15 -8.67 4.05
C GLN A 502 -14.89 -9.76 4.82
N ALA A 503 -15.33 -10.84 4.17
CA ALA A 503 -16.03 -11.95 4.80
C ALA A 503 -15.18 -12.63 5.88
N PHE A 504 -13.93 -12.97 5.53
CA PHE A 504 -12.99 -13.54 6.49
C PHE A 504 -12.78 -12.60 7.68
N GLY A 505 -12.52 -11.32 7.40
CA GLY A 505 -12.29 -10.33 8.44
C GLY A 505 -13.50 -10.15 9.37
N MET A 506 -14.70 -10.06 8.82
CA MET A 506 -15.93 -9.88 9.59
C MET A 506 -16.20 -11.07 10.52
N VAL A 507 -16.09 -12.31 10.02
CA VAL A 507 -16.28 -13.51 10.85
C VAL A 507 -15.19 -13.61 11.93
N MET A 508 -13.96 -13.19 11.62
CA MET A 508 -12.88 -13.16 12.61
C MET A 508 -13.12 -12.10 13.69
N LEU A 509 -13.60 -10.89 13.33
CA LEU A 509 -13.97 -9.85 14.29
C LEU A 509 -15.14 -10.30 15.18
N ASP A 510 -16.15 -10.97 14.61
CA ASP A 510 -17.24 -11.59 15.38
C ASP A 510 -16.70 -12.67 16.34
N THR A 511 -15.84 -13.56 15.85
CA THR A 511 -15.25 -14.61 16.68
C THR A 511 -14.43 -14.04 17.83
N ILE A 512 -13.60 -13.01 17.58
CA ILE A 512 -12.83 -12.33 18.62
C ILE A 512 -13.77 -11.64 19.61
N GLY A 513 -14.77 -10.90 19.13
CA GLY A 513 -15.74 -10.23 19.99
C GLY A 513 -16.50 -11.23 20.87
N GLY A 514 -16.99 -12.33 20.31
CA GLY A 514 -17.61 -13.43 21.06
C GLY A 514 -16.68 -14.03 22.12
N MET A 515 -15.38 -14.19 21.84
CA MET A 515 -14.40 -14.63 22.84
C MET A 515 -14.20 -13.60 23.96
N THR A 516 -14.17 -12.29 23.66
CA THR A 516 -14.01 -11.23 24.68
C THR A 516 -15.20 -11.15 25.64
N ARG A 517 -16.40 -11.55 25.19
CA ARG A 517 -17.59 -11.66 26.04
C ARG A 517 -17.56 -12.89 26.95
N LYS A 518 -16.96 -13.99 26.50
CA LYS A 518 -16.93 -15.27 27.21
C LYS A 518 -15.75 -15.43 28.19
N HIS A 519 -14.62 -14.79 27.93
CA HIS A 519 -13.37 -15.01 28.69
C HIS A 519 -12.83 -13.73 29.32
N ALA A 520 -12.46 -13.78 30.59
CA ALA A 520 -12.07 -12.60 31.35
C ALA A 520 -10.67 -12.09 31.00
N SER A 521 -9.78 -12.97 30.56
CA SER A 521 -8.38 -12.70 30.19
C SER A 521 -7.92 -13.61 29.04
N LEU A 522 -6.81 -13.27 28.37
CA LEU A 522 -6.23 -14.16 27.35
C LEU A 522 -5.82 -15.50 27.94
N ALA A 523 -5.34 -15.52 29.18
CA ALA A 523 -4.93 -16.74 29.87
C ALA A 523 -6.06 -17.79 29.96
N GLN A 524 -7.32 -17.37 30.00
CA GLN A 524 -8.52 -18.22 30.09
C GLN A 524 -9.01 -18.76 28.75
N LEU A 525 -8.43 -18.32 27.62
CA LEU A 525 -8.72 -18.91 26.32
C LEU A 525 -8.18 -20.36 26.27
N ASN A 526 -8.77 -21.17 25.39
CA ASN A 526 -8.19 -22.49 25.11
C ASN A 526 -6.74 -22.33 24.59
N ALA A 527 -5.93 -23.37 24.78
CA ALA A 527 -4.49 -23.30 24.51
C ALA A 527 -4.15 -22.89 23.06
N LYS A 528 -4.95 -23.32 22.07
CA LYS A 528 -4.72 -23.00 20.66
C LYS A 528 -5.00 -21.53 20.36
N ASP A 529 -6.17 -21.03 20.77
CA ASP A 529 -6.55 -19.63 20.54
C ASP A 529 -5.65 -18.66 21.31
N ARG A 530 -5.28 -19.01 22.55
CA ARG A 530 -4.32 -18.24 23.34
C ARG A 530 -2.96 -18.15 22.64
N THR A 531 -2.38 -19.29 22.27
CA THR A 531 -1.06 -19.35 21.62
C THR A 531 -1.07 -18.59 20.30
N ARG A 532 -2.13 -18.72 19.51
CA ARG A 532 -2.31 -18.01 18.25
C ARG A 532 -2.35 -16.49 18.44
N LEU A 533 -3.25 -15.99 19.31
CA LEU A 533 -3.38 -14.55 19.55
C LEU A 533 -2.09 -13.95 20.13
N GLN A 534 -1.45 -14.64 21.09
CA GLN A 534 -0.16 -14.21 21.64
C GLN A 534 0.95 -14.24 20.59
N GLY A 535 0.96 -15.23 19.71
CA GLY A 535 1.90 -15.35 18.60
C GLY A 535 1.74 -14.27 17.53
N MET A 536 0.56 -13.65 17.43
CA MET A 536 0.32 -12.44 16.63
C MET A 536 0.55 -11.14 17.43
N GLY A 537 1.01 -11.26 18.68
CA GLY A 537 1.38 -10.16 19.55
C GLY A 537 0.23 -9.49 20.28
N VAL A 538 -0.89 -10.17 20.48
CA VAL A 538 -1.99 -9.71 21.35
C VAL A 538 -1.58 -9.89 22.81
N THR A 539 -1.71 -8.83 23.59
CA THR A 539 -1.35 -8.79 25.01
C THR A 539 -2.57 -8.73 25.92
N GLU A 540 -2.39 -8.98 27.22
CA GLU A 540 -3.49 -8.83 28.20
C GLU A 540 -4.01 -7.39 28.27
N ALA A 541 -3.16 -6.39 27.95
CA ALA A 541 -3.59 -5.00 27.86
C ALA A 541 -4.54 -4.78 26.68
N ASP A 542 -4.23 -5.36 25.51
CA ASP A 542 -5.10 -5.29 24.34
C ASP A 542 -6.45 -5.97 24.63
N TRP A 543 -6.40 -7.18 25.21
CA TRP A 543 -7.60 -7.94 25.56
C TRP A 543 -8.50 -7.22 26.56
N ALA A 544 -7.92 -6.61 27.59
CA ALA A 544 -8.68 -5.85 28.59
C ALA A 544 -9.41 -4.65 27.97
N VAL A 545 -8.81 -3.99 26.98
CA VAL A 545 -9.46 -2.90 26.23
C VAL A 545 -10.57 -3.44 25.33
N TRP A 546 -10.31 -4.52 24.58
CA TRP A 546 -11.31 -5.17 23.72
C TRP A 546 -12.54 -5.63 24.51
N ARG A 547 -12.33 -6.11 25.73
CA ARG A 547 -13.44 -6.47 26.62
C ARG A 547 -14.29 -5.29 27.06
N LYS A 548 -13.71 -4.10 27.19
CA LYS A 548 -14.44 -2.87 27.57
C LYS A 548 -15.23 -2.26 26.42
N ALA A 549 -14.75 -2.40 25.19
CA ALA A 549 -15.43 -1.91 24.01
C ALA A 549 -16.75 -2.66 23.78
N ASP A 550 -17.76 -1.95 23.28
CA ASP A 550 -19.02 -2.58 22.89
C ASP A 550 -18.83 -3.52 21.68
N VAL A 551 -19.83 -4.36 21.44
CA VAL A 551 -19.93 -5.20 20.23
C VAL A 551 -21.21 -4.85 19.50
N SER A 552 -21.20 -4.99 18.18
CA SER A 552 -22.29 -4.59 17.30
C SER A 552 -22.79 -5.77 16.47
N ASP A 553 -24.09 -5.81 16.20
CA ASP A 553 -24.63 -6.58 15.06
C ASP A 553 -24.58 -5.70 13.81
N LEU A 554 -23.55 -5.91 12.99
CA LEU A 554 -23.36 -5.14 11.76
C LEU A 554 -24.15 -5.77 10.62
N SER A 555 -25.41 -5.36 10.47
CA SER A 555 -26.25 -5.72 9.32
C SER A 555 -26.44 -7.24 9.14
N GLY A 556 -26.50 -8.03 10.22
CA GLY A 556 -26.63 -9.48 10.16
C GLY A 556 -25.37 -10.17 9.64
N MET A 557 -24.18 -9.61 9.92
CA MET A 557 -22.88 -10.21 9.62
C MET A 557 -22.27 -10.95 10.83
N GLY A 558 -22.95 -10.94 11.98
CA GLY A 558 -22.52 -11.56 13.23
C GLY A 558 -23.11 -10.82 14.43
N ASP A 559 -23.31 -11.51 15.55
CA ASP A 559 -24.03 -10.97 16.72
C ASP A 559 -23.12 -10.27 17.72
N THR A 560 -21.80 -10.47 17.60
CA THR A 560 -20.79 -10.01 18.55
C THR A 560 -19.59 -9.37 17.88
N ILE A 561 -19.81 -8.61 16.81
CA ILE A 561 -18.70 -8.02 16.05
C ILE A 561 -18.05 -6.90 16.86
N LEU A 562 -16.79 -7.11 17.21
CA LEU A 562 -15.93 -6.09 17.80
C LEU A 562 -15.12 -5.43 16.69
N THR A 563 -15.28 -4.13 16.42
CA THR A 563 -14.44 -3.40 15.46
C THR A 563 -13.53 -2.39 16.16
N HIS A 564 -12.62 -1.81 15.38
CA HIS A 564 -11.80 -0.70 15.87
C HIS A 564 -12.64 0.53 16.25
N ASN A 565 -13.85 0.71 15.69
CA ASN A 565 -14.69 1.88 15.99
C ASN A 565 -15.19 1.86 17.43
N GLU A 566 -15.67 0.72 17.92
CA GLU A 566 -16.12 0.58 19.30
C GLU A 566 -14.97 0.79 20.28
N ILE A 567 -13.75 0.38 19.92
CA ILE A 567 -12.55 0.65 20.74
C ILE A 567 -12.24 2.15 20.75
N LEU A 568 -12.25 2.81 19.59
CA LEU A 568 -11.95 4.23 19.46
C LEU A 568 -13.02 5.12 20.12
N ALA A 569 -14.24 4.61 20.30
CA ALA A 569 -15.33 5.30 20.99
C ALA A 569 -15.15 5.34 22.52
N LEU A 570 -14.29 4.50 23.09
CA LEU A 570 -14.01 4.50 24.53
C LEU A 570 -13.41 5.83 24.99
N SER A 571 -13.97 6.41 26.05
CA SER A 571 -13.47 7.66 26.62
C SER A 571 -12.16 7.45 27.37
N ASP A 572 -11.39 8.53 27.57
CA ASP A 572 -10.17 8.47 28.39
C ASP A 572 -10.47 8.05 29.84
N SER A 573 -11.66 8.41 30.37
CA SER A 573 -12.12 7.96 31.68
C SER A 573 -12.30 6.44 31.78
N ASP A 574 -12.85 5.81 30.74
CA ASP A 574 -13.10 4.36 30.73
C ASP A 574 -11.80 3.54 30.79
N LEU A 575 -10.74 4.12 30.25
CA LEU A 575 -9.42 3.51 30.10
C LEU A 575 -8.42 3.93 31.18
N THR A 576 -8.69 4.97 31.97
CA THR A 576 -7.77 5.47 33.00
C THR A 576 -7.31 4.38 33.99
N PRO A 577 -8.18 3.49 34.52
CA PRO A 577 -7.75 2.42 35.41
C PRO A 577 -6.77 1.45 34.73
N LEU A 578 -7.07 1.03 33.49
CA LEU A 578 -6.20 0.13 32.72
C LEU A 578 -4.89 0.82 32.32
N ALA A 579 -4.95 2.09 31.93
CA ALA A 579 -3.76 2.86 31.58
C ALA A 579 -2.77 2.95 32.75
N LYS A 580 -3.27 3.16 33.98
CA LYS A 580 -2.45 3.09 35.20
C LYS A 580 -1.87 1.70 35.44
N GLN A 581 -2.70 0.65 35.31
CA GLN A 581 -2.27 -0.74 35.48
C GLN A 581 -1.13 -1.12 34.53
N PHE A 582 -1.20 -0.67 33.27
CA PHE A 582 -0.22 -0.99 32.23
C PHE A 582 0.82 0.10 31.99
N ALA A 583 0.96 1.06 32.93
CA ALA A 583 1.96 2.14 32.87
C ALA A 583 2.00 2.90 31.53
N THR A 584 0.82 3.26 31.01
CA THR A 584 0.64 3.95 29.72
C THR A 584 -0.39 5.08 29.85
N THR A 585 -0.72 5.74 28.75
CA THR A 585 -1.80 6.74 28.68
C THR A 585 -3.07 6.13 28.10
N PRO A 586 -4.27 6.64 28.46
CA PRO A 586 -5.53 6.20 27.87
C PRO A 586 -5.53 6.24 26.34
N ALA A 587 -5.07 7.36 25.75
CA ALA A 587 -4.98 7.53 24.30
C ALA A 587 -4.07 6.47 23.64
N LYS A 588 -2.86 6.25 24.18
CA LYS A 588 -1.94 5.25 23.62
C LYS A 588 -2.49 3.83 23.75
N LEU A 589 -3.15 3.52 24.87
CA LEU A 589 -3.77 2.21 25.10
C LEU A 589 -4.90 1.96 24.10
N ARG A 590 -5.78 2.94 23.88
CA ARG A 590 -6.87 2.90 22.90
C ARG A 590 -6.35 2.70 21.47
N ASP A 591 -5.40 3.55 21.05
CA ASP A 591 -4.84 3.54 19.71
C ASP A 591 -4.11 2.21 19.42
N THR A 592 -3.36 1.70 20.40
CA THR A 592 -2.64 0.43 20.29
C THR A 592 -3.63 -0.73 20.17
N ALA A 593 -4.65 -0.80 21.02
CA ALA A 593 -5.63 -1.87 21.01
C ALA A 593 -6.47 -1.89 19.72
N ALA A 594 -6.87 -0.72 19.20
CA ALA A 594 -7.58 -0.60 17.93
C ALA A 594 -6.70 -1.04 16.75
N THR A 595 -5.44 -0.58 16.72
CA THR A 595 -4.44 -0.98 15.71
C THR A 595 -4.16 -2.48 15.78
N LYS A 596 -4.06 -3.04 16.99
CA LYS A 596 -3.80 -4.46 17.22
C LYS A 596 -4.93 -5.33 16.70
N LEU A 597 -6.18 -4.96 16.99
CA LEU A 597 -7.35 -5.73 16.56
C LEU A 597 -7.40 -5.82 15.04
N LEU A 598 -7.37 -4.67 14.35
CA LEU A 598 -7.46 -4.65 12.90
C LEU A 598 -6.22 -5.30 12.26
N GLY A 599 -5.02 -5.05 12.79
CA GLY A 599 -3.78 -5.64 12.26
C GLY A 599 -3.77 -7.17 12.31
N VAL A 600 -4.20 -7.76 13.43
CA VAL A 600 -4.31 -9.22 13.58
C VAL A 600 -5.31 -9.81 12.59
N VAL A 601 -6.47 -9.18 12.44
CA VAL A 601 -7.50 -9.63 11.49
C VAL A 601 -7.00 -9.51 10.05
N GLN A 602 -6.35 -8.41 9.71
CA GLN A 602 -5.83 -8.16 8.36
C GLN A 602 -4.68 -9.10 7.98
N ASP A 603 -3.79 -9.44 8.91
CA ASP A 603 -2.69 -10.39 8.68
C ASP A 603 -3.24 -11.77 8.29
N GLU A 604 -4.29 -12.24 8.97
CA GLU A 604 -4.95 -13.51 8.64
C GLU A 604 -5.85 -13.41 7.40
N ALA A 605 -6.53 -12.28 7.18
CA ALA A 605 -7.29 -12.06 5.95
C ALA A 605 -6.38 -12.01 4.71
N GLN A 606 -5.14 -11.55 4.85
CA GLN A 606 -4.09 -11.61 3.80
C GLN A 606 -3.49 -13.00 3.62
N MET A 607 -3.70 -13.91 4.58
CA MET A 607 -3.40 -15.33 4.41
C MET A 607 -4.51 -16.04 3.63
N ALA A 608 -5.77 -15.68 3.91
CA ALA A 608 -6.94 -16.21 3.20
C ALA A 608 -7.01 -15.73 1.74
N VAL A 609 -6.78 -14.44 1.52
CA VAL A 609 -6.73 -13.81 0.18
C VAL A 609 -5.33 -13.26 -0.02
N VAL A 610 -4.49 -14.01 -0.75
CA VAL A 610 -3.04 -13.79 -0.73
C VAL A 610 -2.60 -12.56 -1.53
N GLU A 611 -2.19 -11.51 -0.82
CA GLU A 611 -1.54 -10.34 -1.43
C GLU A 611 -0.03 -10.30 -1.12
N PRO A 612 0.87 -10.17 -2.11
CA PRO A 612 2.32 -10.04 -1.84
C PRO A 612 2.65 -8.85 -0.93
N GLY A 613 3.16 -9.15 0.28
CA GLY A 613 3.62 -8.19 1.29
C GLY A 613 5.08 -7.79 1.08
N ALA A 614 5.65 -7.06 2.03
CA ALA A 614 7.04 -6.60 1.94
C ALA A 614 8.04 -7.76 1.78
N ARG A 615 7.84 -8.84 2.55
CA ARG A 615 8.70 -10.02 2.51
C ARG A 615 8.68 -10.71 1.15
N GLU A 616 7.49 -10.93 0.58
CA GLU A 616 7.34 -11.55 -0.73
C GLU A 616 7.91 -10.64 -1.84
N ARG A 617 7.65 -9.33 -1.79
CA ARG A 617 8.21 -8.37 -2.77
C ARG A 617 9.74 -8.36 -2.76
N VAL A 618 10.36 -8.29 -1.58
CA VAL A 618 11.83 -8.28 -1.45
C VAL A 618 12.44 -9.59 -1.92
N ALA A 619 11.80 -10.73 -1.62
CA ALA A 619 12.22 -12.04 -2.12
C ALA A 619 12.10 -12.14 -3.65
N LEU A 620 10.96 -11.73 -4.21
CA LEU A 620 10.68 -11.79 -5.65
C LEU A 620 11.62 -10.90 -6.46
N TYR A 621 11.86 -9.66 -6.04
CA TYR A 621 12.60 -8.69 -6.85
C TYR A 621 14.11 -8.68 -6.58
N ARG A 622 14.59 -9.40 -5.57
CA ARG A 622 16.02 -9.63 -5.23
C ARG A 622 16.91 -8.37 -5.20
N GLY A 623 16.34 -7.20 -4.93
CA GLY A 623 17.06 -5.93 -4.94
C GLY A 623 17.43 -5.42 -6.34
N THR A 624 16.74 -5.89 -7.39
CA THR A 624 16.85 -5.30 -8.72
C THR A 624 16.32 -3.86 -8.71
N ILE A 625 17.05 -2.94 -9.34
CA ILE A 625 16.75 -1.51 -9.33
C ILE A 625 15.73 -1.19 -10.44
N ARG A 626 14.74 -0.34 -10.14
CA ARG A 626 13.75 0.12 -11.14
C ARG A 626 14.41 1.06 -12.15
N GLY A 627 13.95 1.04 -13.39
CA GLY A 627 14.54 1.82 -14.48
C GLY A 627 15.90 1.28 -14.94
N THR A 628 16.21 0.01 -14.66
CA THR A 628 17.33 -0.72 -15.25
C THR A 628 16.81 -1.83 -16.13
N TRP A 629 17.52 -2.18 -17.21
CA TRP A 629 17.11 -3.28 -18.11
C TRP A 629 16.92 -4.60 -17.36
N PRO A 630 17.88 -5.09 -16.55
CA PRO A 630 17.69 -6.34 -15.80
C PRO A 630 16.50 -6.25 -14.83
N GLY A 631 16.32 -5.11 -14.17
CA GLY A 631 15.26 -4.95 -13.17
C GLY A 631 13.86 -4.85 -13.75
N GLU A 632 13.68 -4.20 -14.89
CA GLU A 632 12.36 -4.08 -15.53
C GLU A 632 11.98 -5.35 -16.29
N LEU A 633 12.94 -6.05 -16.91
CA LEU A 633 12.72 -7.36 -17.52
C LEU A 633 12.33 -8.41 -16.48
N TRP A 634 13.04 -8.42 -15.35
CA TRP A 634 12.74 -9.34 -14.26
C TRP A 634 11.33 -9.14 -13.68
N ARG A 635 10.93 -7.88 -13.47
CA ARG A 635 9.57 -7.53 -13.01
C ARG A 635 8.49 -7.92 -14.01
N SER A 636 8.79 -7.82 -15.30
CA SER A 636 7.88 -8.22 -16.37
C SER A 636 7.72 -9.73 -16.43
N ALA A 637 8.82 -10.48 -16.34
CA ALA A 637 8.80 -11.95 -16.30
C ALA A 637 8.08 -12.52 -15.07
N THR A 638 8.15 -11.82 -13.93
CA THR A 638 7.55 -12.26 -12.66
C THR A 638 6.11 -11.78 -12.45
N GLN A 639 5.58 -10.91 -13.31
CA GLN A 639 4.28 -10.25 -13.12
C GLN A 639 3.11 -11.22 -12.89
N PHE A 640 3.01 -12.30 -13.67
CA PHE A 640 1.92 -13.28 -13.54
C PHE A 640 2.24 -14.42 -12.56
N LYS A 641 3.47 -14.45 -12.02
CA LYS A 641 3.95 -15.47 -11.10
C LYS A 641 4.01 -14.97 -9.65
N SER A 642 3.90 -13.66 -9.42
CA SER A 642 4.03 -13.07 -8.09
C SER A 642 3.00 -13.58 -7.09
N PHE A 643 1.75 -13.75 -7.53
CA PHE A 643 0.66 -14.27 -6.68
C PHE A 643 0.88 -15.73 -6.25
N PRO A 644 1.06 -16.72 -7.16
CA PRO A 644 1.27 -18.10 -6.75
C PRO A 644 2.56 -18.28 -5.95
N ILE A 645 3.62 -17.50 -6.24
CA ILE A 645 4.84 -17.52 -5.42
C ILE A 645 4.56 -17.01 -4.01
N ALA A 646 3.81 -15.92 -3.85
CA ALA A 646 3.43 -15.39 -2.53
C ALA A 646 2.57 -16.40 -1.75
N MET A 647 1.59 -17.01 -2.41
CA MET A 647 0.74 -18.06 -1.83
C MET A 647 1.59 -19.22 -1.29
N VAL A 648 2.49 -19.75 -2.11
CA VAL A 648 3.35 -20.84 -1.66
C VAL A 648 4.28 -20.39 -0.56
N MET A 649 4.95 -19.23 -0.68
CA MET A 649 5.83 -18.73 0.39
C MET A 649 5.12 -18.67 1.74
N ARG A 650 3.88 -18.18 1.77
CA ARG A 650 3.10 -18.02 3.00
C ARG A 650 2.62 -19.34 3.56
N HIS A 651 1.93 -20.14 2.75
CA HIS A 651 1.38 -21.42 3.18
C HIS A 651 2.48 -22.44 3.50
N ALA A 652 3.61 -22.42 2.77
CA ALA A 652 4.80 -23.19 3.10
C ALA A 652 5.38 -22.79 4.45
N HIS A 653 5.51 -21.49 4.71
CA HIS A 653 6.03 -21.02 5.98
C HIS A 653 5.11 -21.38 7.15
N ARG A 654 3.79 -21.24 6.97
CA ARG A 654 2.81 -21.69 7.96
C ARG A 654 2.84 -23.20 8.19
N ALA A 655 3.00 -23.99 7.12
CA ALA A 655 3.10 -25.44 7.20
C ALA A 655 4.36 -25.86 7.99
N LEU A 656 5.51 -25.24 7.70
CA LEU A 656 6.78 -25.50 8.38
C LEU A 656 6.74 -25.16 9.86
N ALA A 657 5.87 -24.24 10.26
CA ALA A 657 5.67 -23.86 11.64
C ALA A 657 4.69 -24.78 12.41
N GLN A 658 3.99 -25.69 11.74
CA GLN A 658 3.15 -26.68 12.43
C GLN A 658 4.01 -27.77 13.07
N ASP A 659 3.59 -28.27 14.23
CA ASP A 659 4.32 -29.31 14.95
C ASP A 659 3.94 -30.73 14.47
N GLY A 660 4.94 -31.61 14.36
CA GLY A 660 4.77 -33.03 14.05
C GLY A 660 3.94 -33.32 12.80
N VAL A 661 2.87 -34.10 12.96
CA VAL A 661 1.94 -34.51 11.87
C VAL A 661 1.20 -33.29 11.28
N GLY A 662 1.08 -32.19 12.04
CA GLY A 662 0.42 -30.95 11.63
C GLY A 662 1.02 -30.31 10.38
N LYS A 663 2.33 -30.50 10.15
CA LYS A 663 3.02 -30.00 8.95
C LYS A 663 2.52 -30.69 7.68
N GLY A 664 2.44 -32.02 7.72
CA GLY A 664 1.97 -32.83 6.59
C GLY A 664 0.50 -32.61 6.31
N THR A 665 -0.33 -32.54 7.36
CA THR A 665 -1.79 -32.33 7.21
C THR A 665 -2.11 -30.94 6.66
N TYR A 666 -1.41 -29.89 7.10
CA TYR A 666 -1.59 -28.55 6.55
C TYR A 666 -1.19 -28.50 5.07
N ALA A 667 -0.01 -29.01 4.72
CA ALA A 667 0.45 -29.02 3.33
C ALA A 667 -0.51 -29.82 2.42
N ALA A 668 -0.94 -31.01 2.87
CA ALA A 668 -1.92 -31.82 2.15
C ALA A 668 -3.26 -31.09 1.97
N ALA A 669 -3.74 -30.39 3.00
CA ALA A 669 -4.99 -29.62 2.92
C ALA A 669 -4.90 -28.48 1.88
N VAL A 670 -3.78 -27.75 1.84
CA VAL A 670 -3.56 -26.69 0.84
C VAL A 670 -3.46 -27.27 -0.57
N ILE A 671 -2.72 -28.36 -0.75
CA ILE A 671 -2.58 -29.05 -2.05
C ILE A 671 -3.94 -29.58 -2.53
N ALA A 672 -4.68 -30.27 -1.68
CA ALA A 672 -5.99 -30.81 -2.02
C ALA A 672 -6.99 -29.70 -2.37
N ALA A 673 -7.08 -28.65 -1.55
CA ALA A 673 -7.97 -27.53 -1.78
C ALA A 673 -7.64 -26.79 -3.08
N SER A 674 -6.36 -26.49 -3.33
CA SER A 674 -5.92 -25.83 -4.57
C SER A 674 -6.14 -26.69 -5.82
N THR A 675 -5.96 -28.01 -5.72
CA THR A 675 -6.19 -28.94 -6.83
C THR A 675 -7.68 -29.04 -7.20
N LEU A 676 -8.56 -29.23 -6.20
CA LEU A 676 -10.00 -29.31 -6.40
C LEU A 676 -10.54 -28.03 -7.08
N LEU A 677 -10.14 -26.87 -6.58
CA LEU A 677 -10.58 -25.59 -7.14
C LEU A 677 -9.88 -25.27 -8.47
N GLY A 678 -8.67 -25.78 -8.70
CA GLY A 678 -8.01 -25.74 -9.99
C GLY A 678 -8.81 -26.48 -11.04
N GLY A 679 -9.39 -27.64 -10.68
CA GLY A 679 -10.32 -28.40 -11.52
C GLY A 679 -11.59 -27.60 -11.82
N MET A 680 -12.22 -27.01 -10.81
CA MET A 680 -13.40 -26.14 -11.00
C MET A 680 -13.08 -24.95 -11.92
N ALA A 681 -11.93 -24.32 -11.76
CA ALA A 681 -11.49 -23.23 -12.62
C ALA A 681 -11.25 -23.70 -14.07
N ILE A 682 -10.78 -24.94 -14.29
CA ILE A 682 -10.70 -25.51 -15.64
C ILE A 682 -12.10 -25.62 -16.24
N GLN A 683 -13.06 -26.24 -15.54
CA GLN A 683 -14.41 -26.44 -16.05
C GLN A 683 -15.09 -25.12 -16.43
N LEU A 684 -15.03 -24.13 -15.53
CA LEU A 684 -15.62 -22.83 -15.79
C LEU A 684 -14.95 -22.10 -16.96
N ASN A 685 -13.63 -22.26 -17.15
CA ASN A 685 -12.93 -21.67 -18.30
C ASN A 685 -13.32 -22.34 -19.63
N GLU A 686 -13.58 -23.65 -19.64
CA GLU A 686 -14.03 -24.37 -20.83
C GLU A 686 -15.43 -23.92 -21.23
N ILE A 687 -16.37 -23.88 -20.26
CA ILE A 687 -17.73 -23.36 -20.46
C ILE A 687 -17.68 -21.93 -20.98
N ALA A 688 -16.92 -21.04 -20.32
CA ALA A 688 -16.76 -19.64 -20.73
C ALA A 688 -16.09 -19.46 -22.11
N SER A 689 -15.43 -20.50 -22.63
CA SER A 689 -14.80 -20.50 -23.95
C SER A 689 -15.67 -21.17 -25.04
N GLY A 690 -16.94 -21.48 -24.75
CA GLY A 690 -17.86 -22.10 -25.71
C GLY A 690 -17.74 -23.63 -25.82
N ARG A 691 -16.97 -24.26 -24.94
CA ARG A 691 -16.71 -25.71 -24.92
C ARG A 691 -17.43 -26.39 -23.77
N ASP A 692 -17.72 -27.68 -23.92
CA ASP A 692 -18.23 -28.48 -22.80
C ASP A 692 -17.18 -28.67 -21.72
N PRO A 693 -17.56 -28.97 -20.47
CA PRO A 693 -16.64 -29.46 -19.46
C PRO A 693 -15.72 -30.58 -19.95
N ARG A 694 -14.51 -30.65 -19.40
CA ARG A 694 -13.60 -31.78 -19.61
C ARG A 694 -13.99 -32.93 -18.70
N ASP A 695 -13.82 -34.15 -19.16
CA ASP A 695 -13.99 -35.36 -18.36
C ASP A 695 -13.04 -35.38 -17.15
N MET A 696 -13.62 -35.36 -15.94
CA MET A 696 -12.88 -35.39 -14.67
C MET A 696 -12.47 -36.79 -14.23
N THR A 697 -12.93 -37.85 -14.90
CA THR A 697 -12.51 -39.23 -14.62
C THR A 697 -11.09 -39.50 -15.13
N LYS A 698 -10.62 -38.68 -16.08
CA LYS A 698 -9.29 -38.80 -16.69
C LYS A 698 -8.17 -38.28 -15.78
N PRO A 699 -7.06 -39.02 -15.56
CA PRO A 699 -5.91 -38.54 -14.78
C PRO A 699 -5.31 -37.23 -15.31
N GLU A 700 -5.35 -37.02 -16.62
CA GLU A 700 -4.87 -35.82 -17.30
C GLU A 700 -5.61 -34.57 -16.82
N PHE A 701 -6.91 -34.69 -16.51
CA PHE A 701 -7.68 -33.60 -15.93
C PHE A 701 -7.13 -33.20 -14.57
N TRP A 702 -6.90 -34.16 -13.67
CA TRP A 702 -6.38 -33.88 -12.32
C TRP A 702 -4.93 -33.40 -12.33
N GLY A 703 -4.12 -33.88 -13.28
CA GLY A 703 -2.80 -33.29 -13.55
C GLY A 703 -2.90 -31.81 -13.97
N GLY A 704 -3.83 -31.50 -14.87
CA GLY A 704 -4.16 -30.13 -15.26
C GLY A 704 -4.72 -29.29 -14.11
N ALA A 705 -5.59 -29.85 -13.28
CA ALA A 705 -6.20 -29.21 -12.12
C ALA A 705 -5.15 -28.85 -11.06
N PHE A 706 -4.21 -29.75 -10.81
CA PHE A 706 -3.07 -29.52 -9.94
C PHE A 706 -2.13 -28.43 -10.50
N LEU A 707 -1.88 -28.43 -11.82
CA LEU A 707 -1.16 -27.34 -12.52
C LEU A 707 -1.87 -25.99 -12.35
N LYS A 708 -3.19 -25.97 -12.62
CA LYS A 708 -4.03 -24.77 -12.58
C LYS A 708 -4.19 -24.22 -11.17
N GLY A 709 -4.23 -25.10 -10.16
CA GLY A 709 -4.19 -24.77 -8.73
C GLY A 709 -2.91 -24.06 -8.29
N GLY A 710 -1.91 -23.96 -9.17
CA GLY A 710 -0.88 -22.93 -9.13
C GLY A 710 0.49 -23.34 -8.57
N ALA A 711 0.82 -24.64 -8.47
CA ALA A 711 1.89 -25.01 -7.54
C ALA A 711 2.80 -26.22 -7.86
N LEU A 712 2.81 -26.73 -9.10
CA LEU A 712 3.60 -27.93 -9.44
C LEU A 712 5.13 -27.77 -9.30
N GLY A 713 5.71 -26.65 -9.74
CA GLY A 713 7.15 -26.40 -9.54
C GLY A 713 7.50 -25.89 -8.14
N LEU A 714 6.50 -25.46 -7.39
CA LEU A 714 6.64 -24.74 -6.12
C LEU A 714 6.52 -25.68 -4.91
N TYR A 715 5.58 -26.63 -4.95
CA TYR A 715 5.44 -27.65 -3.91
C TYR A 715 6.55 -28.72 -3.99
N GLY A 716 7.06 -29.02 -5.19
CA GLY A 716 8.17 -29.97 -5.37
C GLY A 716 9.45 -29.56 -4.64
N ASP A 717 9.94 -28.34 -4.88
CA ASP A 717 11.11 -27.80 -4.17
C ASP A 717 10.87 -27.66 -2.65
N PHE A 718 9.64 -27.32 -2.24
CA PHE A 718 9.23 -27.26 -0.83
C PHE A 718 9.26 -28.63 -0.13
N LEU A 719 8.81 -29.70 -0.79
CA LEU A 719 8.84 -31.06 -0.25
C LEU A 719 10.27 -31.63 -0.25
N LEU A 720 11.15 -31.15 -1.14
CA LEU A 720 12.55 -31.58 -1.28
C LEU A 720 13.55 -30.70 -0.50
N THR A 721 13.09 -29.74 0.30
CA THR A 721 13.93 -28.73 1.00
C THR A 721 15.01 -29.32 1.94
N ASN A 722 14.96 -30.61 2.28
CA ASN A 722 16.05 -31.27 3.03
C ASN A 722 17.37 -31.41 2.24
N GLN A 723 17.41 -31.13 0.92
CA GLN A 723 18.63 -31.28 0.12
C GLN A 723 19.30 -29.97 -0.35
N THR A 724 18.71 -28.79 -0.15
CA THR A 724 19.29 -27.52 -0.63
C THR A 724 19.65 -26.57 0.51
N GLN A 725 20.91 -26.63 0.97
CA GLN A 725 21.47 -25.73 2.01
C GLN A 725 21.72 -24.28 1.55
N GLY A 726 21.32 -23.89 0.34
CA GLY A 726 21.43 -22.52 -0.18
C GLY A 726 20.09 -22.03 -0.70
N GLY A 727 19.52 -20.99 -0.06
CA GLY A 727 18.23 -20.37 -0.39
C GLY A 727 18.18 -19.63 -1.74
N ASN A 728 18.88 -20.14 -2.77
CA ASN A 728 19.04 -19.54 -4.09
C ASN A 728 18.51 -20.39 -5.26
N SER A 729 17.97 -21.60 -5.03
CA SER A 729 17.62 -22.55 -6.10
C SER A 729 16.42 -22.13 -6.96
N PHE A 730 15.31 -21.72 -6.33
CA PHE A 730 14.00 -21.65 -7.00
C PHE A 730 13.81 -20.46 -7.96
N ILE A 731 14.34 -19.28 -7.62
CA ILE A 731 14.12 -18.06 -8.43
C ILE A 731 14.99 -18.05 -9.70
N ALA A 732 16.09 -18.79 -9.76
CA ALA A 732 17.00 -18.77 -10.91
C ALA A 732 16.38 -19.36 -12.20
N SER A 733 15.35 -20.20 -12.09
CA SER A 733 14.69 -20.89 -13.21
C SER A 733 13.63 -20.07 -13.95
N ILE A 734 13.40 -18.81 -13.55
CA ILE A 734 12.32 -17.95 -14.08
C ILE A 734 12.70 -17.28 -15.43
N GLY A 735 13.91 -17.52 -15.95
CA GLY A 735 14.38 -17.00 -17.23
C GLY A 735 13.58 -17.53 -18.43
N GLY A 736 12.46 -16.87 -18.76
CA GLY A 736 11.70 -17.07 -19.99
C GLY A 736 12.23 -16.24 -21.18
N PRO A 737 11.68 -16.42 -22.39
CA PRO A 737 12.20 -15.85 -23.63
C PRO A 737 11.87 -14.35 -23.75
N LEU A 738 12.70 -13.51 -23.15
CA LEU A 738 12.52 -12.05 -23.09
C LEU A 738 12.94 -11.32 -24.37
N ALA A 739 13.52 -12.00 -25.36
CA ALA A 739 14.07 -11.37 -26.57
C ALA A 739 13.00 -10.65 -27.41
N GLY A 740 11.83 -11.26 -27.63
CA GLY A 740 10.73 -10.65 -28.38
C GLY A 740 10.04 -9.49 -27.64
N ASP A 741 10.06 -9.51 -26.31
CA ASP A 741 9.51 -8.43 -25.48
C ASP A 741 10.43 -7.20 -25.47
N ILE A 742 11.75 -7.40 -25.49
CA ILE A 742 12.75 -6.30 -25.60
C ILE A 742 12.58 -5.55 -26.91
N GLU A 743 12.45 -6.27 -28.03
CA GLU A 743 12.23 -5.68 -29.34
C GLU A 743 10.91 -4.90 -29.40
N SER A 744 9.86 -5.41 -28.77
CA SER A 744 8.54 -4.76 -28.69
C SER A 744 8.57 -3.46 -27.87
N VAL A 745 9.31 -3.41 -26.75
CA VAL A 745 9.47 -2.19 -25.92
C VAL A 745 10.28 -1.12 -26.66
N VAL A 746 11.35 -1.50 -27.36
CA VAL A 746 12.16 -0.57 -28.19
C VAL A 746 11.34 -0.04 -29.38
N LYS A 747 10.56 -0.89 -30.05
CA LYS A 747 9.70 -0.48 -31.17
C LYS A 747 8.50 0.38 -30.73
N MET A 748 7.93 0.14 -29.55
CA MET A 748 6.87 0.99 -28.97
C MET A 748 7.37 2.39 -28.63
N THR A 749 8.57 2.50 -28.05
CA THR A 749 9.16 3.81 -27.68
C THR A 749 9.61 4.63 -28.88
N GLN A 750 9.95 3.99 -30.00
CA GLN A 750 10.29 4.65 -31.26
C GLN A 750 9.07 4.92 -32.17
N GLY A 751 7.84 4.62 -31.73
CA GLY A 751 6.62 4.80 -32.54
C GLY A 751 6.52 3.89 -33.77
N ALA A 752 7.43 2.92 -33.90
CA ALA A 752 7.58 2.05 -35.08
C ALA A 752 6.66 0.82 -35.05
N ALA A 753 6.09 0.47 -33.88
CA ALA A 753 5.24 -0.71 -33.72
C ALA A 753 3.99 -0.71 -34.63
N PHE A 754 3.47 0.47 -34.99
CA PHE A 754 2.33 0.61 -35.92
C PHE A 754 2.72 0.55 -37.40
N LYS A 755 4.02 0.61 -37.75
CA LYS A 755 4.49 0.60 -39.15
C LYS A 755 4.85 -0.80 -39.67
N ALA A 756 4.88 -1.83 -38.82
CA ALA A 756 5.23 -3.20 -39.20
C ALA A 756 4.05 -4.01 -39.79
N ILE A 757 2.89 -3.37 -40.04
CA ILE A 757 1.63 -4.00 -40.50
C ILE A 757 1.62 -4.20 -42.05
N ASP A 758 2.78 -4.19 -42.71
CA ASP A 758 2.85 -4.15 -44.20
C ASP A 758 3.34 -5.46 -44.86
N GLY A 759 3.29 -6.59 -44.16
CA GLY A 759 3.80 -7.88 -44.65
C GLY A 759 2.75 -8.78 -45.31
N LYS A 760 2.87 -9.02 -46.64
CA LYS A 760 2.05 -9.93 -47.45
C LYS A 760 2.44 -11.42 -47.30
N ASP A 761 2.36 -11.95 -46.08
CA ASP A 761 2.55 -13.39 -45.80
C ASP A 761 1.40 -13.92 -44.91
N PRO A 762 0.68 -14.99 -45.32
CA PRO A 762 -0.43 -15.58 -44.54
C PRO A 762 -0.05 -15.98 -43.11
N HIS A 763 1.19 -16.44 -42.88
CA HIS A 763 1.66 -16.77 -41.52
C HIS A 763 1.87 -15.53 -40.66
N THR A 764 2.34 -14.45 -41.28
CA THR A 764 2.50 -13.14 -40.63
C THR A 764 1.14 -12.52 -40.28
N ALA A 765 0.13 -12.65 -41.16
CA ALA A 765 -1.21 -12.12 -40.91
C ALA A 765 -1.98 -12.87 -39.80
N ALA A 766 -1.91 -14.20 -39.75
CA ALA A 766 -2.50 -14.98 -38.66
C ALA A 766 -1.86 -14.66 -37.29
N ASN A 767 -0.56 -14.38 -37.28
CA ASN A 767 0.16 -13.90 -36.10
C ASN A 767 -0.25 -12.47 -35.70
N VAL A 768 -0.54 -11.59 -36.66
CA VAL A 768 -1.10 -10.24 -36.42
C VAL A 768 -2.50 -10.32 -35.82
N VAL A 769 -3.38 -11.21 -36.29
CA VAL A 769 -4.73 -11.40 -35.71
C VAL A 769 -4.64 -11.93 -34.28
N ARG A 770 -3.76 -12.90 -34.02
CA ARG A 770 -3.49 -13.39 -32.65
C ARG A 770 -2.89 -12.30 -31.78
N PHE A 771 -2.03 -11.45 -32.33
CA PHE A 771 -1.46 -10.31 -31.64
C PHE A 771 -2.54 -9.28 -31.29
N ILE A 772 -3.40 -8.90 -32.25
CA ILE A 772 -4.52 -7.97 -32.02
C ILE A 772 -5.47 -8.57 -30.98
N LYS A 773 -6.00 -9.79 -31.16
CA LYS A 773 -6.85 -10.46 -30.18
C LYS A 773 -6.20 -10.55 -28.80
N GLY A 774 -4.92 -10.92 -28.77
CA GLY A 774 -4.11 -11.05 -27.56
C GLY A 774 -3.72 -9.71 -26.91
N HIS A 775 -4.05 -8.56 -27.52
CA HIS A 775 -3.77 -7.22 -27.00
C HIS A 775 -5.00 -6.30 -26.98
N THR A 776 -6.13 -6.71 -27.55
CA THR A 776 -7.42 -6.00 -27.47
C THR A 776 -7.91 -6.04 -26.02
N PRO A 777 -7.93 -4.90 -25.33
CA PRO A 777 -8.37 -4.88 -23.94
C PRO A 777 -9.82 -5.35 -23.78
N GLY A 778 -10.07 -6.18 -22.77
CA GLY A 778 -11.42 -6.67 -22.47
C GLY A 778 -11.94 -7.77 -23.41
N ALA A 779 -11.24 -8.10 -24.51
CA ALA A 779 -11.64 -9.19 -25.40
C ALA A 779 -11.70 -10.57 -24.71
N ASN A 780 -10.92 -10.74 -23.64
CA ASN A 780 -10.88 -11.97 -22.85
C ASN A 780 -11.73 -11.90 -21.56
N LEU A 781 -12.68 -10.97 -21.45
CA LEU A 781 -13.63 -10.96 -20.33
C LEU A 781 -14.46 -12.24 -20.35
N TRP A 782 -14.48 -12.99 -19.25
CA TRP A 782 -14.99 -14.37 -19.25
C TRP A 782 -16.44 -14.52 -19.73
N TYR A 783 -17.31 -13.54 -19.46
CA TYR A 783 -18.71 -13.56 -19.90
C TYR A 783 -18.93 -13.05 -21.34
N ALA A 784 -17.94 -12.40 -21.95
CA ALA A 784 -18.03 -11.84 -23.31
C ALA A 784 -17.12 -12.56 -24.32
N LYS A 785 -16.13 -13.32 -23.83
CA LYS A 785 -15.08 -13.95 -24.63
C LYS A 785 -15.65 -14.84 -25.73
N ALA A 786 -16.58 -15.75 -25.40
CA ALA A 786 -17.19 -16.62 -26.41
C ALA A 786 -17.91 -15.82 -27.50
N ALA A 787 -18.68 -14.79 -27.14
CA ALA A 787 -19.36 -13.95 -28.12
C ALA A 787 -18.40 -13.18 -29.04
N LEU A 788 -17.37 -12.55 -28.48
CA LEU A 788 -16.37 -11.83 -29.28
C LEU A 788 -15.55 -12.76 -30.17
N ASP A 789 -15.24 -13.96 -29.67
CA ASP A 789 -14.55 -14.98 -30.45
C ASP A 789 -15.37 -15.38 -31.67
N HIS A 790 -16.68 -15.59 -31.50
CA HIS A 790 -17.55 -16.02 -32.57
C HIS A 790 -17.96 -14.92 -33.55
N MET A 791 -18.23 -13.71 -33.05
CA MET A 791 -18.74 -12.61 -33.89
C MET A 791 -17.65 -11.82 -34.62
N ILE A 792 -16.40 -11.91 -34.16
CA ILE A 792 -15.31 -11.06 -34.66
C ILE A 792 -14.08 -11.91 -35.00
N PHE A 793 -13.55 -12.64 -34.02
CA PHE A 793 -12.22 -13.23 -34.21
C PHE A 793 -12.20 -14.50 -35.04
N HIS A 794 -13.24 -15.34 -35.01
CA HIS A 794 -13.31 -16.57 -35.78
C HIS A 794 -13.33 -16.30 -37.28
N ASP A 795 -14.14 -15.35 -37.73
CA ASP A 795 -14.20 -14.94 -39.15
C ASP A 795 -12.86 -14.40 -39.64
N ILE A 796 -12.23 -13.53 -38.84
CA ILE A 796 -10.91 -13.00 -39.13
C ILE A 796 -9.88 -14.14 -39.16
N GLN A 797 -9.87 -15.04 -38.17
CA GLN A 797 -8.91 -16.15 -38.10
C GLN A 797 -9.07 -17.14 -39.26
N GLU A 798 -10.29 -17.42 -39.69
CA GLU A 798 -10.59 -18.30 -40.83
C GLU A 798 -10.22 -17.62 -42.15
N GLN A 799 -10.46 -16.30 -42.29
CA GLN A 799 -10.06 -15.52 -43.46
C GLN A 799 -8.54 -15.45 -43.64
N PHE A 800 -7.79 -15.25 -42.56
CA PHE A 800 -6.33 -15.16 -42.60
C PHE A 800 -5.62 -16.51 -42.50
N SER A 801 -6.27 -17.56 -42.01
CA SER A 801 -5.75 -18.91 -41.93
C SER A 801 -6.84 -19.96 -42.25
N PRO A 802 -7.12 -20.21 -43.53
CA PRO A 802 -8.17 -21.15 -43.93
C PRO A 802 -8.03 -22.53 -43.24
N GLY A 803 -9.16 -23.08 -42.79
CA GLY A 803 -9.27 -24.33 -42.04
C GLY A 803 -8.90 -24.20 -40.55
N TYR A 804 -8.71 -23.00 -40.02
CA TYR A 804 -8.32 -22.79 -38.62
C TYR A 804 -9.38 -23.29 -37.65
N LEU A 805 -10.65 -22.97 -37.89
CA LEU A 805 -11.76 -23.39 -37.04
C LEU A 805 -11.93 -24.91 -37.05
N SER A 806 -11.74 -25.55 -38.21
CA SER A 806 -11.74 -27.02 -38.33
C SER A 806 -10.61 -27.66 -37.52
N ARG A 807 -9.37 -27.15 -37.64
CA ARG A 807 -8.23 -27.61 -36.83
C ARG A 807 -8.48 -27.42 -35.32
N MET A 808 -9.14 -26.32 -34.95
CA MET A 808 -9.49 -26.05 -33.55
C MET A 808 -10.49 -27.08 -33.01
N ARG A 809 -11.54 -27.41 -33.78
CA ARG A 809 -12.51 -28.45 -33.40
C ARG A 809 -11.86 -29.83 -33.32
N GLN A 810 -11.07 -30.21 -34.32
CA GLN A 810 -10.34 -31.48 -34.33
C GLN A 810 -9.38 -31.61 -33.14
N ARG A 811 -8.69 -30.54 -32.77
CA ARG A 811 -7.80 -30.56 -31.60
C ARG A 811 -8.57 -30.77 -30.30
N ALA A 812 -9.70 -30.07 -30.10
CA ALA A 812 -10.50 -30.22 -28.89
C ALA A 812 -11.01 -31.67 -28.73
N GLN A 813 -11.51 -32.26 -29.81
CA GLN A 813 -11.93 -33.67 -29.80
C GLN A 813 -10.75 -34.61 -29.57
N LYS A 814 -9.63 -34.41 -30.27
CA LYS A 814 -8.47 -35.33 -30.20
C LYS A 814 -7.74 -35.29 -28.86
N GLU A 815 -7.55 -34.10 -28.29
CA GLU A 815 -6.74 -33.91 -27.08
C GLU A 815 -7.56 -34.05 -25.80
N TYR A 816 -8.85 -33.71 -25.83
CA TYR A 816 -9.67 -33.64 -24.60
C TYR A 816 -11.01 -34.37 -24.72
N ASP A 817 -11.30 -35.02 -25.85
CA ASP A 817 -12.59 -35.67 -26.13
C ASP A 817 -13.78 -34.71 -25.96
N GLN A 818 -13.55 -33.44 -26.30
CA GLN A 818 -14.41 -32.34 -25.91
C GLN A 818 -15.14 -31.76 -27.12
N GLN A 819 -16.43 -31.51 -26.94
CA GLN A 819 -17.27 -30.84 -27.92
C GLN A 819 -17.51 -29.36 -27.57
N PHE A 820 -18.22 -28.67 -28.47
CA PHE A 820 -18.56 -27.26 -28.32
C PHE A 820 -20.07 -27.10 -28.19
N TRP A 821 -20.53 -26.47 -27.11
CA TRP A 821 -21.92 -26.02 -26.98
C TRP A 821 -22.19 -24.76 -27.82
N TRP A 822 -21.14 -23.99 -28.08
CA TRP A 822 -21.13 -22.93 -29.10
C TRP A 822 -20.05 -23.26 -30.14
N ALA A 823 -20.46 -23.79 -31.29
CA ALA A 823 -19.50 -24.28 -32.28
C ALA A 823 -18.78 -23.13 -33.00
N PRO A 824 -17.44 -23.20 -33.19
CA PRO A 824 -16.66 -22.10 -33.75
C PRO A 824 -17.14 -21.69 -35.14
N GLY A 825 -17.43 -20.41 -35.37
CA GLY A 825 -17.98 -19.92 -36.65
C GLY A 825 -19.51 -19.87 -36.71
N GLU A 826 -20.20 -20.29 -35.65
CA GLU A 826 -21.65 -20.06 -35.50
C GLU A 826 -21.91 -18.74 -34.76
N THR A 827 -22.93 -18.01 -35.21
CA THR A 827 -23.32 -16.70 -34.66
C THR A 827 -24.13 -16.81 -33.36
N ALA A 828 -24.69 -17.98 -33.06
CA ALA A 828 -25.43 -18.27 -31.84
C ALA A 828 -25.13 -19.70 -31.37
N PRO A 829 -25.29 -20.01 -30.07
CA PRO A 829 -25.07 -21.37 -29.55
C PRO A 829 -26.13 -22.34 -30.05
N GLY A 830 -25.70 -23.52 -30.51
CA GLY A 830 -26.60 -24.59 -30.96
C GLY A 830 -27.22 -25.40 -29.82
N ARG A 831 -26.59 -25.39 -28.62
CA ARG A 831 -27.10 -26.08 -27.42
C ARG A 831 -26.54 -25.47 -26.13
N ALA A 832 -27.07 -25.91 -24.99
CA ALA A 832 -26.48 -25.64 -23.68
C ALA A 832 -25.19 -26.47 -23.46
N PRO A 833 -24.30 -26.06 -22.54
CA PRO A 833 -23.16 -26.86 -22.11
C PRO A 833 -23.62 -28.22 -21.58
N ASP A 834 -22.97 -29.29 -22.04
CA ASP A 834 -23.23 -30.65 -21.54
C ASP A 834 -22.45 -30.89 -20.25
N LEU A 835 -23.14 -30.80 -19.12
CA LEU A 835 -22.50 -31.01 -17.81
C LEU A 835 -22.18 -32.48 -17.53
N GLY A 836 -22.82 -33.43 -18.22
CA GLY A 836 -22.56 -34.88 -18.11
C GLY A 836 -21.16 -35.24 -18.60
N ALA A 837 -20.64 -34.50 -19.57
CA ALA A 837 -19.27 -34.65 -20.06
C ALA A 837 -18.20 -34.51 -18.95
N ALA A 838 -18.48 -33.76 -17.88
CA ALA A 838 -17.58 -33.66 -16.72
C ALA A 838 -17.43 -34.99 -15.96
N LEU A 839 -18.44 -35.86 -16.05
CA LEU A 839 -18.53 -37.16 -15.41
C LEU A 839 -18.15 -38.32 -16.35
N GLY A 840 -17.75 -38.02 -17.59
CA GLY A 840 -17.41 -39.00 -18.62
C GLY A 840 -18.62 -39.61 -19.33
N GLU A 841 -19.77 -38.91 -19.31
CA GLU A 841 -21.01 -39.32 -19.98
C GLU A 841 -21.11 -38.87 -21.44
#